data_AF-F3ZDS0-F1
#
_entry.id   AF-F3ZDS0-F1
#
_cell.length_a   1.000
_cell.length_b   1.000
_cell.length_c   1.000
_cell.angle_alpha   90.00
_cell.angle_beta   90.00
_cell.angle_gamma   90.00
#
_symmetry.space_group_name_H-M   'P 1'
#
loop_
_entity.id
_entity.type
_entity.pdbx_description
1 polymer ?
#
loop_
_entity_poly.entity_id
_entity_poly.type
_entity_poly.pdbx_seq_one_letter_code
_entity_poly.pdbx_strand_id
1 'polypeptide(L)'
;MRQHSSEPDARHRLTSVTEVEAVLGRPAALITKKQISALDAGCRTVLARSPVAALGFRDADGTARTTFVGGTPGFARVHSARRFSLPVPGAAVAPGPVSLFFLLPGVGEVLRVNGTASTLRNGETAVDVAEAYVHCAQAVIRSGLWEPPRAPSPAVGRVPGEGPLAGPGVGDFLAASPFLAVSTWDRKGGSDTSPRGDRHTVARVLDGHTLVLADRKGNKRADTLHNLLRDDRLALAALVPGRTGVLHLSGRAAITDDAELLETLALRGLPPHLALLVDVDEAEVRGNDAVSRARLWSPDARLSGAAAPDMMALGSAHLAANAAESGRSARLLELVTALPGLSRLMRKVMDRAYVSGLRKEGYDEARAPAVARRGEPGDGGTAESPPRPVRVREIRQETPTVRTLVLEDAADEPRPFDFRPGQFFTVVTDLAGHPVRRAYSASSAPGATRLELTVKHVEGGRFSTHAHRELRPGDHLALRGPSGAFHAPERAPAHLVLLAAGSGITPMMSMIRARLSDPASPGRIDLLYSSRSLEEVVFEADLTRLEKEHPDRLAVTHVLTGREGRLDAGRLHHWLTGLPLTDTAHHFACGPEALMDTAREVLRQLGVPDERVHRERFSGSVTTAPTAAPQELRVERDGNVVGTAVVEPGQTLLDAGLAAGLPLPYSCTVGSCGECVVRVRGGEVAQPDHTCLTPEQRAAGQVLACVSCPLSGVTLDLTGT
;
A
#
# COMPACT_ATOMS: atom_id res chain seq x y z
N MET A 1 -27.66 25.17 -49.11
CA MET A 1 -28.18 25.25 -47.72
C MET A 1 -27.11 24.65 -46.82
N ARG A 2 -26.42 25.53 -46.09
CA ARG A 2 -25.29 25.39 -45.14
C ARG A 2 -24.50 24.06 -45.11
N GLN A 3 -23.34 24.12 -45.77
CA GLN A 3 -22.10 23.43 -45.37
C GLN A 3 -21.73 23.82 -43.92
N HIS A 4 -21.21 22.87 -43.14
CA HIS A 4 -20.10 23.03 -42.18
C HIS A 4 -19.53 21.63 -41.88
N SER A 5 -18.60 21.17 -42.72
CA SER A 5 -17.57 20.22 -42.31
C SER A 5 -16.35 21.06 -41.93
N SER A 6 -16.17 21.34 -40.64
CA SER A 6 -14.92 21.90 -40.13
C SER A 6 -14.01 20.75 -39.72
N GLU A 7 -12.83 20.68 -40.35
CA GLU A 7 -11.73 19.78 -40.00
C GLU A 7 -11.35 19.93 -38.50
N PRO A 8 -10.82 18.88 -37.84
CA PRO A 8 -10.39 18.97 -36.43
C PRO A 8 -9.15 19.85 -36.17
N ASP A 9 -8.54 20.42 -37.21
CA ASP A 9 -7.21 21.07 -37.14
C ASP A 9 -7.25 22.61 -37.05
N ALA A 10 -8.43 23.21 -36.83
CA ALA A 10 -8.61 24.66 -36.77
C ALA A 10 -8.44 25.28 -35.36
N ARG A 11 -7.91 24.55 -34.38
CA ARG A 11 -7.70 25.09 -33.02
C ARG A 11 -6.40 25.90 -32.95
N HIS A 12 -6.46 27.11 -32.41
CA HIS A 12 -5.29 27.97 -32.29
C HIS A 12 -4.23 27.35 -31.35
N ARG A 13 -2.97 27.28 -31.82
CA ARG A 13 -1.85 26.68 -31.08
C ARG A 13 -0.74 27.73 -30.89
N LEU A 14 -0.23 27.85 -29.67
CA LEU A 14 0.93 28.70 -29.39
C LEU A 14 2.21 27.90 -29.68
N THR A 15 3.12 28.49 -30.46
CA THR A 15 4.32 27.83 -30.99
C THR A 15 5.63 28.51 -30.56
N SER A 16 5.54 29.65 -29.87
CA SER A 16 6.70 30.39 -29.40
C SER A 16 6.62 30.80 -27.93
N VAL A 17 7.79 31.01 -27.32
CA VAL A 17 7.90 31.51 -25.94
C VAL A 17 7.23 32.89 -25.80
N THR A 18 7.35 33.73 -26.81
CA THR A 18 6.76 35.08 -26.81
C THR A 18 5.24 35.04 -26.75
N GLU A 19 4.60 34.15 -27.51
CA GLU A 19 3.15 33.94 -27.49
C GLU A 19 2.68 33.44 -26.12
N VAL A 20 3.37 32.44 -25.55
CA VAL A 20 3.06 31.91 -24.21
C VAL A 20 3.23 32.98 -23.13
N GLU A 21 4.34 33.74 -23.16
CA GLU A 21 4.58 34.83 -22.19
C GLU A 21 3.60 35.99 -22.35
N ALA A 22 3.04 36.22 -23.55
CA ALA A 22 2.02 37.25 -23.77
C ALA A 22 0.72 36.93 -23.02
N VAL A 23 0.35 35.66 -22.92
CA VAL A 23 -0.85 35.21 -22.19
C VAL A 23 -0.59 35.09 -20.68
N LEU A 24 0.51 34.45 -20.28
CA LEU A 24 0.81 34.20 -18.86
C LEU A 24 1.36 35.43 -18.12
N GLY A 25 2.13 36.26 -18.82
CA GLY A 25 3.07 37.19 -18.24
C GLY A 25 4.26 36.50 -17.57
N ARG A 26 5.17 37.30 -16.99
CA ARG A 26 6.40 36.79 -16.36
C ARG A 26 6.22 36.49 -14.87
N PRO A 27 6.91 35.46 -14.34
CA PRO A 27 6.91 35.19 -12.90
C PRO A 27 7.60 36.32 -12.14
N ALA A 28 7.11 36.62 -10.94
CA ALA A 28 7.76 37.59 -10.06
C ALA A 28 9.18 37.11 -9.70
N ALA A 29 10.15 38.02 -9.62
CA ALA A 29 11.55 37.68 -9.35
C ALA A 29 11.75 36.90 -8.02
N LEU A 30 10.85 37.06 -7.05
CA LEU A 30 10.87 36.32 -5.78
C LEU A 30 10.53 34.82 -5.94
N ILE A 31 9.94 34.40 -7.06
CA ILE A 31 9.55 33.01 -7.34
C ILE A 31 10.72 32.24 -7.98
N THR A 32 11.51 32.90 -8.83
CA THR A 32 12.71 32.32 -9.43
C THR A 32 13.88 32.30 -8.43
N LYS A 33 13.99 33.30 -7.57
CA LYS A 33 15.05 33.41 -6.54
C LYS A 33 14.93 32.44 -5.36
N LYS A 34 14.03 31.45 -5.38
CA LYS A 34 13.93 30.41 -4.33
C LYS A 34 14.64 29.10 -4.71
N GLN A 35 15.25 29.04 -5.89
CA GLN A 35 16.00 27.87 -6.36
C GLN A 35 17.37 27.80 -5.68
N ILE A 36 17.73 26.61 -5.20
CA ILE A 36 19.06 26.33 -4.66
C ILE A 36 19.67 25.15 -5.41
N SER A 37 21.00 25.17 -5.60
CA SER A 37 21.76 24.11 -6.29
C SER A 37 22.16 22.93 -5.40
N ALA A 38 21.80 22.95 -4.12
CA ALA A 38 22.19 21.95 -3.14
C ALA A 38 21.14 21.83 -2.03
N LEU A 39 20.86 20.61 -1.58
CA LEU A 39 19.94 20.29 -0.50
C LEU A 39 20.49 20.78 0.84
N ASP A 40 19.85 21.82 1.38
CA ASP A 40 20.05 22.27 2.75
C ASP A 40 19.39 21.33 3.78
N ALA A 41 19.50 21.66 5.07
CA ALA A 41 18.93 20.84 6.14
C ALA A 41 17.40 20.70 6.05
N GLY A 42 16.69 21.74 5.57
CA GLY A 42 15.24 21.70 5.41
C GLY A 42 14.81 20.80 4.27
N CYS A 43 15.47 20.88 3.11
CA CYS A 43 15.25 19.97 1.99
C CYS A 43 15.49 18.52 2.39
N ARG A 44 16.57 18.23 3.12
CA ARG A 44 16.86 16.88 3.63
C ARG A 44 15.78 16.36 4.59
N THR A 45 15.23 17.25 5.41
CA THR A 45 14.11 16.91 6.30
C THR A 45 12.87 16.54 5.50
N VAL A 46 12.55 17.29 4.44
CA VAL A 46 11.43 16.97 3.55
C VAL A 46 11.63 15.60 2.88
N LEU A 47 12.80 15.34 2.29
CA LEU A 47 13.12 14.04 1.68
C LEU A 47 12.97 12.89 2.68
N ALA A 48 13.49 13.06 3.90
CA ALA A 48 13.42 12.04 4.94
C ALA A 48 12.00 11.78 5.47
N ARG A 49 11.10 12.77 5.39
CA ARG A 49 9.72 12.68 5.91
C ARG A 49 8.69 12.35 4.85
N SER A 50 8.99 12.57 3.58
CA SER A 50 8.07 12.32 2.48
C SER A 50 7.94 10.82 2.25
N PRO A 51 6.73 10.24 2.34
CA PRO A 51 6.52 8.83 2.03
C PRO A 51 6.50 8.56 0.53
N VAL A 52 6.20 9.56 -0.30
CA VAL A 52 6.09 9.39 -1.75
C VAL A 52 6.65 10.60 -2.50
N ALA A 53 7.15 10.37 -3.71
CA ALA A 53 7.46 11.42 -4.67
C ALA A 53 6.91 11.04 -6.06
N ALA A 54 6.50 12.04 -6.84
CA ALA A 54 6.37 11.86 -8.27
C ALA A 54 7.77 11.92 -8.90
N LEU A 55 8.03 11.05 -9.87
CA LEU A 55 9.29 10.95 -10.60
C LEU A 55 9.00 10.95 -12.10
N GLY A 56 9.53 11.94 -12.82
CA GLY A 56 9.63 11.97 -14.26
C GLY A 56 11.02 11.56 -14.74
N PHE A 57 11.08 10.60 -15.66
CA PHE A 57 12.32 10.08 -16.22
C PHE A 57 12.11 9.53 -17.63
N ARG A 58 13.21 9.19 -18.31
CA ARG A 58 13.16 8.38 -19.53
C ARG A 58 13.64 6.96 -19.21
N ASP A 59 12.93 5.96 -19.70
CA ASP A 59 13.38 4.56 -19.59
C ASP A 59 14.53 4.27 -20.58
N ALA A 60 15.05 3.03 -20.56
CA ALA A 60 16.16 2.61 -21.40
C ALA A 60 15.90 2.78 -22.91
N ASP A 61 14.63 2.74 -23.34
CA ASP A 61 14.21 2.95 -24.73
C ASP A 61 14.03 4.43 -25.08
N GLY A 62 14.27 5.33 -24.11
CA GLY A 62 14.10 6.77 -24.26
C GLY A 62 12.65 7.24 -24.11
N THR A 63 11.74 6.36 -23.74
CA THR A 63 10.32 6.67 -23.58
C THR A 63 10.11 7.51 -22.33
N ALA A 64 9.33 8.58 -22.45
CA ALA A 64 8.96 9.43 -21.32
C ALA A 64 8.07 8.65 -20.34
N ARG A 65 8.44 8.63 -19.06
CA ARG A 65 7.69 7.96 -17.99
C ARG A 65 7.53 8.92 -16.81
N THR A 66 6.34 8.88 -16.21
CA THR A 66 6.05 9.55 -14.94
C THR A 66 5.39 8.54 -14.02
N THR A 67 5.81 8.44 -12.77
CA THR A 67 5.19 7.54 -11.78
C THR A 67 5.36 8.08 -10.36
N PHE A 68 4.75 7.41 -9.40
CA PHE A 68 4.97 7.64 -7.97
C PHE A 68 5.90 6.57 -7.39
N VAL A 69 6.90 7.00 -6.64
CA VAL A 69 7.96 6.17 -6.04
C VAL A 69 8.01 6.34 -4.52
N GLY A 70 8.57 5.33 -3.84
CA GLY A 70 8.69 5.28 -2.38
C GLY A 70 7.69 4.32 -1.72
N GLY A 71 6.87 4.88 -0.85
CA GLY A 71 5.86 4.21 -0.04
C GLY A 71 6.11 4.27 1.46
N THR A 72 7.27 4.78 1.88
CA THR A 72 7.68 4.82 3.29
C THR A 72 8.52 6.08 3.50
N PRO A 73 8.32 6.86 4.59
CA PRO A 73 9.22 7.96 4.89
C PRO A 73 10.68 7.51 4.91
N GLY A 74 11.57 8.31 4.33
CA GLY A 74 13.00 8.00 4.26
C GLY A 74 13.41 7.10 3.09
N PHE A 75 12.51 6.82 2.14
CA PHE A 75 12.86 6.05 0.94
C PHE A 75 13.94 6.73 0.07
N ALA A 76 14.07 8.06 0.15
CA ALA A 76 15.13 8.83 -0.50
C ALA A 76 16.33 8.99 0.45
N ARG A 77 17.43 8.28 0.16
CA ARG A 77 18.66 8.28 0.97
C ARG A 77 19.60 9.38 0.51
N VAL A 78 19.77 10.42 1.33
CA VAL A 78 20.70 11.51 1.03
C VAL A 78 22.15 11.10 1.30
N HIS A 79 23.01 11.21 0.30
CA HIS A 79 24.44 10.90 0.39
C HIS A 79 25.30 12.14 0.59
N SER A 80 24.88 13.27 0.01
CA SER A 80 25.54 14.56 0.15
C SER A 80 24.56 15.71 -0.10
N ALA A 81 25.01 16.96 0.03
CA ALA A 81 24.20 18.11 -0.32
C ALA A 81 23.74 18.12 -1.79
N ARG A 82 24.42 17.40 -2.69
CA ARG A 82 24.10 17.38 -4.13
C ARG A 82 23.73 16.00 -4.65
N ARG A 83 23.60 14.99 -3.79
CA ARG A 83 23.33 13.61 -4.23
C ARG A 83 22.46 12.86 -3.24
N PHE A 84 21.46 12.16 -3.77
CA PHE A 84 20.65 11.17 -3.04
C PHE A 84 20.35 9.96 -3.91
N SER A 85 19.90 8.85 -3.34
CA SER A 85 19.40 7.69 -4.09
C SER A 85 18.01 7.28 -3.65
N LEU A 86 17.30 6.57 -4.53
CA LEU A 86 15.98 6.04 -4.27
C LEU A 86 15.72 4.76 -5.10
N PRO A 87 14.86 3.85 -4.60
CA PRO A 87 14.40 2.70 -5.38
C PRO A 87 13.33 3.11 -6.40
N VAL A 88 13.47 2.65 -7.64
CA VAL A 88 12.47 2.84 -8.72
C VAL A 88 12.01 1.45 -9.18
N PRO A 89 10.76 1.05 -8.93
CA PRO A 89 10.27 -0.28 -9.30
C PRO A 89 9.93 -0.39 -10.80
N GLY A 90 10.11 -1.59 -11.36
CA GLY A 90 9.66 -1.95 -12.72
C GLY A 90 10.68 -1.69 -13.82
N ALA A 91 10.91 -0.41 -14.16
CA ALA A 91 11.74 -0.01 -15.30
C ALA A 91 13.06 0.63 -14.85
N ALA A 92 14.17 0.29 -15.53
CA ALA A 92 15.44 0.94 -15.31
C ALA A 92 15.37 2.41 -15.77
N VAL A 93 15.71 3.32 -14.87
CA VAL A 93 15.87 4.74 -15.20
C VAL A 93 17.11 4.90 -16.07
N ALA A 94 16.96 5.41 -17.29
CA ALA A 94 18.10 5.69 -18.14
C ALA A 94 18.94 6.82 -17.54
N PRO A 95 20.29 6.75 -17.66
CA PRO A 95 21.14 7.87 -17.29
C PRO A 95 20.72 9.13 -18.05
N GLY A 96 20.41 10.22 -17.33
CA GLY A 96 19.90 11.43 -17.98
C GLY A 96 19.04 12.30 -17.07
N PRO A 97 18.34 13.30 -17.64
CA PRO A 97 17.56 14.26 -16.88
C PRO A 97 16.38 13.61 -16.14
N VAL A 98 16.25 13.94 -14.86
CA VAL A 98 15.12 13.52 -14.02
C VAL A 98 14.57 14.69 -13.23
N SER A 99 13.29 14.60 -12.90
CA SER A 99 12.61 15.61 -12.10
C SER A 99 11.64 14.96 -11.13
N LEU A 100 11.58 15.55 -9.93
CA LEU A 100 10.78 15.01 -8.84
C LEU A 100 10.02 16.12 -8.14
N PHE A 101 8.87 15.75 -7.57
CA PHE A 101 8.32 16.49 -6.43
C PHE A 101 7.93 15.55 -5.31
N PHE A 102 8.24 15.96 -4.08
CA PHE A 102 7.99 15.20 -2.87
C PHE A 102 6.67 15.65 -2.23
N LEU A 103 5.83 14.68 -1.87
CA LEU A 103 4.55 14.91 -1.21
C LEU A 103 4.67 14.56 0.27
N LEU A 104 4.18 15.48 1.11
CA LEU A 104 4.03 15.31 2.55
C LEU A 104 2.52 15.28 2.86
N PRO A 105 1.96 14.15 3.33
CA PRO A 105 0.54 14.07 3.63
C PRO A 105 0.06 15.17 4.58
N GLY A 106 -0.97 15.90 4.16
CA GLY A 106 -1.54 17.04 4.88
C GLY A 106 -0.83 18.39 4.67
N VAL A 107 0.28 18.43 3.93
CA VAL A 107 0.99 19.67 3.58
C VAL A 107 0.61 20.12 2.18
N GLY A 108 0.34 21.42 2.00
CA GLY A 108 -0.07 21.97 0.71
C GLY A 108 1.09 22.14 -0.27
N GLU A 109 2.20 22.70 0.20
CA GLU A 109 3.40 22.92 -0.61
C GLU A 109 4.16 21.61 -0.88
N VAL A 110 4.86 21.56 -2.02
CA VAL A 110 5.71 20.42 -2.39
C VAL A 110 7.16 20.86 -2.55
N LEU A 111 8.12 19.98 -2.28
CA LEU A 111 9.53 20.22 -2.61
C LEU A 111 9.81 19.62 -3.98
N ARG A 112 10.21 20.46 -4.94
CA ARG A 112 10.66 20.03 -6.26
C ARG A 112 12.17 19.86 -6.27
N VAL A 113 12.64 18.83 -6.95
CA VAL A 113 14.06 18.53 -7.12
C VAL A 113 14.29 18.06 -8.56
N ASN A 114 15.08 18.80 -9.32
CA ASN A 114 15.47 18.44 -10.67
C ASN A 114 16.98 18.12 -10.69
N GLY A 115 17.38 17.20 -11.56
CA GLY A 115 18.74 16.71 -11.57
C GLY A 115 19.03 15.72 -12.70
N THR A 116 20.12 14.98 -12.56
CA THR A 116 20.48 13.90 -13.48
C THR A 116 20.54 12.57 -12.74
N ALA A 117 19.91 11.54 -13.31
CA ALA A 117 19.91 10.19 -12.80
C ALA A 117 21.11 9.39 -13.31
N SER A 118 21.58 8.48 -12.47
CA SER A 118 22.50 7.40 -12.80
C SER A 118 22.15 6.16 -11.99
N THR A 119 22.53 4.98 -12.47
CA THR A 119 22.26 3.72 -11.77
C THR A 119 23.43 3.35 -10.85
N LEU A 120 23.13 3.05 -9.60
CA LEU A 120 24.12 2.56 -8.63
C LEU A 120 24.33 1.05 -8.76
N ARG A 121 25.45 0.54 -8.24
CA ARG A 121 25.79 -0.90 -8.27
C ARG A 121 24.77 -1.79 -7.55
N ASN A 122 24.04 -1.24 -6.59
CA ASN A 122 22.98 -1.93 -5.85
C ASN A 122 21.60 -1.87 -6.55
N GLY A 123 21.52 -1.33 -7.77
CA GLY A 123 20.29 -1.20 -8.55
C GLY A 123 19.43 0.03 -8.19
N GLU A 124 19.82 0.83 -7.20
CA GLU A 124 19.12 2.09 -6.90
C GLU A 124 19.42 3.17 -7.95
N THR A 125 18.50 4.13 -8.09
CA THR A 125 18.71 5.32 -8.91
C THR A 125 19.34 6.41 -8.04
N ALA A 126 20.56 6.82 -8.37
CA ALA A 126 21.19 8.01 -7.81
C ALA A 126 20.77 9.25 -8.61
N VAL A 127 20.46 10.32 -7.90
CA VAL A 127 20.10 11.62 -8.45
C VAL A 127 21.13 12.65 -8.02
N ASP A 128 21.81 13.24 -9.00
CA ASP A 128 22.65 14.42 -8.83
C ASP A 128 21.78 15.67 -8.94
N VAL A 129 21.69 16.42 -7.85
CA VAL A 129 20.80 17.58 -7.72
C VAL A 129 21.35 18.76 -8.51
N ALA A 130 20.58 19.22 -9.49
CA ALA A 130 20.83 20.46 -10.20
C ALA A 130 20.13 21.64 -9.52
N GLU A 131 18.88 21.43 -9.10
CA GLU A 131 18.11 22.43 -8.37
C GLU A 131 17.08 21.80 -7.41
N ALA A 132 16.78 22.51 -6.34
CA ALA A 132 15.68 22.22 -5.44
C ALA A 132 14.94 23.52 -5.06
N TYR A 133 13.62 23.45 -4.90
CA TYR A 133 12.83 24.60 -4.45
C TYR A 133 11.44 24.19 -3.96
N VAL A 134 10.89 24.99 -3.04
CA VAL A 134 9.51 24.86 -2.58
C VAL A 134 8.55 25.40 -3.64
N HIS A 135 7.63 24.56 -4.09
CA HIS A 135 6.57 24.92 -5.03
C HIS A 135 5.26 25.23 -4.29
N CYS A 136 4.47 26.16 -4.83
CA CYS A 136 3.25 26.65 -4.18
C CYS A 136 2.20 25.55 -4.00
N ALA A 137 1.31 25.77 -3.03
CA ALA A 137 0.29 24.82 -2.60
C ALA A 137 -0.95 24.73 -3.51
N GLN A 138 -1.05 25.55 -4.57
CA GLN A 138 -2.29 25.70 -5.34
C GLN A 138 -2.80 24.39 -5.96
N ALA A 139 -1.93 23.57 -6.55
CA ALA A 139 -2.34 22.30 -7.14
C ALA A 139 -2.90 21.32 -6.09
N VAL A 140 -2.24 21.21 -4.94
CA VAL A 140 -2.68 20.33 -3.84
C VAL A 140 -3.98 20.83 -3.20
N ILE A 141 -4.13 22.16 -3.03
CA ILE A 141 -5.35 22.75 -2.47
C ILE A 141 -6.52 22.60 -3.45
N ARG A 142 -6.33 22.90 -4.74
CA ARG A 142 -7.39 22.79 -5.76
C ARG A 142 -7.92 21.37 -5.87
N SER A 143 -7.01 20.40 -5.85
CA SER A 143 -7.35 18.98 -5.98
C SER A 143 -8.05 18.37 -4.77
N GLY A 144 -8.00 19.04 -3.61
CA GLY A 144 -8.43 18.41 -2.36
C GLY A 144 -7.67 17.11 -2.08
N LEU A 145 -6.40 17.00 -2.48
CA LEU A 145 -5.63 15.74 -2.44
C LEU A 145 -5.64 15.05 -1.08
N TRP A 146 -5.72 15.82 0.01
CA TRP A 146 -5.72 15.33 1.40
C TRP A 146 -7.12 15.28 2.04
N GLU A 147 -8.17 15.55 1.27
CA GLU A 147 -9.55 15.38 1.74
C GLU A 147 -9.93 13.88 1.69
N PRO A 148 -10.90 13.44 2.51
CA PRO A 148 -11.42 12.08 2.43
C PRO A 148 -11.89 11.74 1.01
N PRO A 149 -11.79 10.45 0.60
CA PRO A 149 -12.28 10.00 -0.70
C PRO A 149 -13.74 10.40 -0.87
N ARG A 150 -14.07 11.10 -1.96
CA ARG A 150 -15.46 11.40 -2.30
C ARG A 150 -16.04 10.24 -3.09
N ALA A 151 -17.35 10.01 -2.94
CA ALA A 151 -18.06 9.05 -3.76
C ALA A 151 -17.78 9.32 -5.25
N PRO A 152 -17.56 8.27 -6.07
CA PRO A 152 -17.34 8.45 -7.49
C PRO A 152 -18.49 9.25 -8.10
N SER A 153 -18.18 10.27 -8.91
CA SER A 153 -19.21 10.88 -9.75
C SER A 153 -19.77 9.82 -10.69
N PRO A 154 -21.07 9.88 -11.05
CA PRO A 154 -21.69 8.90 -11.94
C PRO A 154 -20.83 8.69 -13.19
N ALA A 155 -20.72 7.43 -13.61
CA ALA A 155 -19.86 6.98 -14.70
C ALA A 155 -19.91 7.98 -15.85
N VAL A 156 -18.74 8.54 -16.18
CA VAL A 156 -18.61 9.39 -17.36
C VAL A 156 -19.01 8.53 -18.56
N GLY A 157 -19.85 9.09 -19.44
CA GLY A 157 -20.30 8.38 -20.64
C GLY A 157 -19.12 7.75 -21.38
N ARG A 158 -19.39 6.62 -22.07
CA ARG A 158 -18.37 5.85 -22.80
C ARG A 158 -17.45 6.78 -23.59
N VAL A 159 -16.14 6.64 -23.41
CA VAL A 159 -15.13 7.41 -24.14
C VAL A 159 -15.43 7.30 -25.65
N PRO A 160 -15.63 8.42 -26.36
CA PRO A 160 -15.95 8.37 -27.78
C PRO A 160 -14.78 7.85 -28.61
N GLY A 161 -15.01 6.83 -29.44
CA GLY A 161 -14.00 6.27 -30.35
C GLY A 161 -13.12 5.17 -29.74
N GLU A 162 -12.29 4.55 -30.59
CA GLU A 162 -11.24 3.61 -30.18
C GLU A 162 -9.96 4.37 -29.82
N GLY A 163 -9.13 3.80 -28.94
CA GLY A 163 -7.83 4.37 -28.57
C GLY A 163 -7.41 4.04 -27.13
N PRO A 164 -6.21 4.47 -26.71
CA PRO A 164 -5.66 4.18 -25.38
C PRO A 164 -6.53 4.73 -24.24
N LEU A 165 -7.27 5.81 -24.46
CA LEU A 165 -8.18 6.37 -23.46
C LEU A 165 -9.46 5.54 -23.27
N ALA A 166 -9.80 4.68 -24.23
CA ALA A 166 -10.89 3.72 -24.12
C ALA A 166 -10.44 2.39 -23.44
N GLY A 167 -9.19 2.31 -22.98
CA GLY A 167 -8.65 1.16 -22.27
C GLY A 167 -9.38 0.88 -20.94
N PRO A 168 -9.31 -0.37 -20.43
CA PRO A 168 -10.02 -0.77 -19.20
C PRO A 168 -9.71 0.16 -18.02
N GLY A 169 -10.75 0.79 -17.46
CA GLY A 169 -10.66 1.65 -16.29
C GLY A 169 -9.98 3.01 -16.50
N VAL A 170 -9.41 3.31 -17.68
CA VAL A 170 -8.68 4.57 -17.94
C VAL A 170 -9.60 5.78 -17.88
N GLY A 171 -10.71 5.74 -18.60
CA GLY A 171 -11.69 6.84 -18.61
C GLY A 171 -12.26 7.14 -17.22
N ASP A 172 -12.63 6.11 -16.47
CA ASP A 172 -13.14 6.22 -15.09
C ASP A 172 -12.08 6.80 -14.15
N PHE A 173 -10.82 6.37 -14.29
CA PHE A 173 -9.73 6.88 -13.47
C PHE A 173 -9.44 8.35 -13.77
N LEU A 174 -9.39 8.76 -15.05
CA LEU A 174 -9.22 10.16 -15.45
C LEU A 174 -10.34 11.05 -14.91
N ALA A 175 -11.58 10.60 -15.04
CA ALA A 175 -12.75 11.30 -14.53
C ALA A 175 -12.71 11.50 -13.01
N ALA A 176 -12.12 10.55 -12.28
CA ALA A 176 -11.99 10.62 -10.83
C ALA A 176 -10.69 11.29 -10.36
N SER A 177 -9.78 11.72 -11.26
CA SER A 177 -8.43 12.18 -10.92
C SER A 177 -8.35 13.71 -10.75
N PRO A 178 -8.35 14.23 -9.51
CA PRO A 178 -8.19 15.65 -9.26
C PRO A 178 -6.72 16.10 -9.24
N PHE A 179 -5.74 15.18 -9.27
CA PHE A 179 -4.32 15.51 -9.13
C PHE A 179 -3.44 14.71 -10.12
N LEU A 180 -2.59 15.41 -10.86
CA LEU A 180 -1.64 14.83 -11.82
C LEU A 180 -0.20 15.30 -11.53
N ALA A 181 0.76 14.43 -11.77
CA ALA A 181 2.15 14.79 -12.02
C ALA A 181 2.37 14.81 -13.53
N VAL A 182 2.83 15.93 -14.10
CA VAL A 182 3.12 16.05 -15.54
C VAL A 182 4.61 16.29 -15.74
N SER A 183 5.28 15.37 -16.42
CA SER A 183 6.72 15.45 -16.70
C SER A 183 6.98 15.86 -18.13
N THR A 184 7.92 16.79 -18.30
CA THR A 184 8.38 17.31 -19.60
C THR A 184 9.90 17.45 -19.59
N TRP A 185 10.51 17.56 -20.78
CA TRP A 185 11.95 17.63 -20.95
C TRP A 185 12.33 18.79 -21.85
N ASP A 186 13.47 19.40 -21.58
CA ASP A 186 14.11 20.26 -22.56
C ASP A 186 15.17 19.48 -23.37
N ARG A 187 15.49 19.98 -24.57
CA ARG A 187 16.52 19.39 -25.44
C ARG A 187 17.97 19.63 -24.97
N LYS A 188 18.18 20.46 -23.94
CA LYS A 188 19.49 20.85 -23.37
C LYS A 188 19.83 20.10 -22.07
N GLY A 189 19.03 19.11 -21.68
CA GLY A 189 19.29 18.23 -20.53
C GLY A 189 18.51 18.55 -19.25
N GLY A 190 17.49 19.40 -19.30
CA GLY A 190 16.56 19.66 -18.20
C GLY A 190 15.33 18.76 -18.26
N SER A 191 14.74 18.51 -17.09
CA SER A 191 13.44 17.85 -16.92
C SER A 191 12.65 18.60 -15.86
N ASP A 192 11.33 18.62 -16.01
CA ASP A 192 10.42 19.27 -15.07
C ASP A 192 9.18 18.39 -14.84
N THR A 193 8.93 18.00 -13.58
CA THR A 193 7.72 17.24 -13.18
C THR A 193 6.84 18.10 -12.32
N SER A 194 5.75 18.61 -12.91
CA SER A 194 4.93 19.69 -12.38
C SER A 194 3.63 19.13 -11.80
N PRO A 195 3.24 19.49 -10.55
CA PRO A 195 1.95 19.09 -10.01
C PRO A 195 0.83 19.92 -10.65
N ARG A 196 -0.23 19.23 -11.11
CA ARG A 196 -1.46 19.82 -11.63
C ARG A 196 -2.62 19.36 -10.76
N GLY A 197 -3.55 20.27 -10.47
CA GLY A 197 -4.68 19.92 -9.62
C GLY A 197 -5.90 20.80 -9.83
N ASP A 198 -7.07 20.19 -9.76
CA ASP A 198 -8.38 20.79 -10.02
C ASP A 198 -9.45 20.07 -9.16
N ARG A 199 -10.56 20.74 -8.84
CA ARG A 199 -11.58 20.26 -7.87
C ARG A 199 -12.36 19.04 -8.38
N HIS A 200 -12.48 18.91 -9.69
CA HIS A 200 -13.16 17.80 -10.34
C HIS A 200 -12.13 16.96 -11.10
N THR A 201 -12.05 17.11 -12.41
CA THR A 201 -11.08 16.41 -13.26
C THR A 201 -10.07 17.44 -13.76
N VAL A 202 -8.79 17.14 -13.63
CA VAL A 202 -7.72 17.99 -14.21
C VAL A 202 -7.70 17.89 -15.72
N ALA A 203 -8.13 16.74 -16.21
CA ALA A 203 -8.00 16.28 -17.58
C ALA A 203 -9.39 15.89 -18.10
N ARG A 204 -9.78 16.43 -19.24
CA ARG A 204 -11.04 16.10 -19.93
C ARG A 204 -10.73 15.32 -21.20
N VAL A 205 -11.40 14.19 -21.36
CA VAL A 205 -11.30 13.37 -22.57
C VAL A 205 -12.16 14.00 -23.67
N LEU A 206 -11.60 14.19 -24.86
CA LEU A 206 -12.31 14.67 -26.04
C LEU A 206 -12.72 13.50 -26.95
N ASP A 207 -11.83 12.53 -27.12
CA ASP A 207 -12.03 11.29 -27.87
C ASP A 207 -11.04 10.20 -27.38
N GLY A 208 -10.99 9.05 -28.05
CA GLY A 208 -10.16 7.89 -27.66
C GLY A 208 -8.64 8.14 -27.62
N HIS A 209 -8.15 9.23 -28.21
CA HIS A 209 -6.73 9.60 -28.24
C HIS A 209 -6.46 10.99 -27.65
N THR A 210 -7.46 11.86 -27.58
CA THR A 210 -7.24 13.26 -27.27
C THR A 210 -7.72 13.62 -25.87
N LEU A 211 -6.81 14.20 -25.09
CA LEU A 211 -7.06 14.74 -23.76
C LEU A 211 -6.79 16.25 -23.75
N VAL A 212 -7.58 17.02 -23.02
CA VAL A 212 -7.28 18.43 -22.73
C VAL A 212 -7.04 18.64 -21.24
N LEU A 213 -5.94 19.31 -20.87
CA LEU A 213 -5.60 19.67 -19.50
C LEU A 213 -5.64 21.18 -19.31
N ALA A 214 -6.34 21.64 -18.28
CA ALA A 214 -6.38 23.06 -17.93
C ALA A 214 -5.04 23.54 -17.35
N ASP A 215 -4.46 24.60 -17.91
CA ASP A 215 -3.39 25.37 -17.25
C ASP A 215 -4.03 26.55 -16.51
N ARG A 216 -4.23 26.37 -15.20
CA ARG A 216 -4.88 27.35 -14.33
C ARG A 216 -3.90 28.44 -13.91
N LYS A 217 -4.43 29.64 -13.61
CA LYS A 217 -3.66 30.77 -13.05
C LYS A 217 -2.83 30.32 -11.86
N GLY A 218 -1.62 30.87 -11.72
CA GLY A 218 -0.70 30.41 -10.68
C GLY A 218 0.47 31.36 -10.49
N ASN A 219 1.62 30.79 -10.12
CA ASN A 219 2.87 31.52 -9.92
C ASN A 219 3.54 32.00 -11.23
N LYS A 220 2.88 31.78 -12.38
CA LYS A 220 3.35 32.12 -13.73
C LYS A 220 4.69 31.47 -14.12
N ARG A 221 5.08 30.37 -13.46
CA ARG A 221 6.17 29.52 -13.96
C ARG A 221 5.65 28.76 -15.18
N ALA A 222 6.39 28.87 -16.28
CA ALA A 222 6.07 28.26 -17.55
C ALA A 222 7.02 27.09 -17.91
N ASP A 223 7.63 26.44 -16.92
CA ASP A 223 8.65 25.40 -17.11
C ASP A 223 8.13 24.27 -18.06
N THR A 224 6.94 23.73 -17.79
CA THR A 224 6.26 22.75 -18.65
C THR A 224 6.07 23.26 -20.08
N LEU A 225 5.58 24.50 -20.23
CA LEU A 225 5.21 25.08 -21.52
C LEU A 225 6.45 25.36 -22.37
N HIS A 226 7.50 25.92 -21.77
CA HIS A 226 8.77 26.15 -22.44
C HIS A 226 9.45 24.85 -22.88
N ASN A 227 9.29 23.77 -22.11
CA ASN A 227 9.77 22.44 -22.50
C ASN A 227 9.00 21.91 -23.72
N LEU A 228 7.66 21.99 -23.69
CA LEU A 228 6.78 21.51 -24.77
C LEU A 228 7.00 22.22 -26.11
N LEU A 229 7.39 23.50 -26.08
CA LEU A 229 7.78 24.23 -27.30
C LEU A 229 9.07 23.72 -27.95
N ARG A 230 9.84 22.86 -27.27
CA ARG A 230 11.13 22.33 -27.74
C ARG A 230 11.11 20.81 -27.95
N ASP A 231 10.37 20.10 -27.14
CA ASP A 231 10.09 18.66 -27.22
C ASP A 231 8.63 18.47 -26.80
N ASP A 232 7.76 18.15 -27.75
CA ASP A 232 6.32 18.05 -27.53
C ASP A 232 5.91 16.82 -26.73
N ARG A 233 6.84 15.91 -26.43
CA ARG A 233 6.57 14.70 -25.66
C ARG A 233 6.40 15.01 -24.17
N LEU A 234 5.39 14.38 -23.57
CA LEU A 234 5.18 14.38 -22.13
C LEU A 234 4.86 12.98 -21.61
N ALA A 235 4.98 12.85 -20.30
CA ALA A 235 4.37 11.77 -19.55
C ALA A 235 3.61 12.34 -18.35
N LEU A 236 2.60 11.62 -17.88
CA LEU A 236 1.88 11.99 -16.68
C LEU A 236 1.50 10.78 -15.84
N ALA A 237 1.33 11.02 -14.54
CA ALA A 237 0.78 10.07 -13.60
C ALA A 237 -0.37 10.71 -12.81
N ALA A 238 -1.50 10.02 -12.69
CA ALA A 238 -2.68 10.54 -11.97
C ALA A 238 -2.89 9.84 -10.63
N LEU A 239 -3.36 10.60 -9.63
CA LEU A 239 -3.84 10.09 -8.35
C LEU A 239 -5.33 10.37 -8.20
N VAL A 240 -6.03 9.39 -7.62
CA VAL A 240 -7.40 9.54 -7.13
C VAL A 240 -7.38 9.35 -5.61
N PRO A 241 -7.81 10.34 -4.82
CA PRO A 241 -7.90 10.19 -3.37
C PRO A 241 -8.64 8.92 -2.95
N GLY A 242 -7.97 8.09 -2.14
CA GLY A 242 -8.51 6.81 -1.64
C GLY A 242 -8.28 5.59 -2.53
N ARG A 243 -7.69 5.76 -3.72
CA ARG A 243 -7.34 4.65 -4.62
C ARG A 243 -5.85 4.37 -4.58
N THR A 244 -5.48 3.10 -4.61
CA THR A 244 -4.08 2.65 -4.56
C THR A 244 -3.45 2.53 -5.96
N GLY A 245 -4.27 2.49 -7.00
CA GLY A 245 -3.83 2.54 -8.39
C GLY A 245 -3.27 3.90 -8.79
N VAL A 246 -2.48 3.91 -9.85
CA VAL A 246 -2.00 5.11 -10.55
C VAL A 246 -2.31 4.91 -12.03
N LEU A 247 -2.87 5.92 -12.67
CA LEU A 247 -2.92 6.00 -14.12
C LEU A 247 -1.59 6.52 -14.64
N HIS A 248 -0.99 5.81 -15.60
CA HIS A 248 0.18 6.21 -16.34
C HIS A 248 -0.24 6.56 -17.77
N LEU A 249 0.24 7.69 -18.30
CA LEU A 249 -0.06 8.12 -19.66
C LEU A 249 1.15 8.79 -20.28
N SER A 250 1.38 8.55 -21.56
CA SER A 250 2.40 9.24 -22.36
C SER A 250 1.87 9.64 -23.73
N GLY A 251 2.42 10.71 -24.30
CA GLY A 251 1.93 11.27 -25.55
C GLY A 251 2.66 12.54 -25.97
N ARG A 252 2.09 13.24 -26.95
CA ARG A 252 2.56 14.54 -27.45
C ARG A 252 1.57 15.64 -27.09
N ALA A 253 2.04 16.83 -26.78
CA ALA A 253 1.18 17.93 -26.36
C ALA A 253 1.48 19.25 -27.07
N ALA A 254 0.40 19.93 -27.45
CA ALA A 254 0.43 21.30 -27.93
C ALA A 254 -0.22 22.26 -26.91
N ILE A 255 0.20 23.52 -26.93
CA ILE A 255 -0.35 24.58 -26.08
C ILE A 255 -1.44 25.30 -26.87
N THR A 256 -2.59 25.56 -26.26
CA THR A 256 -3.71 26.27 -26.89
C THR A 256 -4.33 27.31 -25.95
N ASP A 257 -4.77 28.42 -26.52
CA ASP A 257 -5.58 29.48 -25.91
C ASP A 257 -6.96 29.59 -26.60
N ASP A 258 -7.38 28.54 -27.32
CA ASP A 258 -8.65 28.48 -28.03
C ASP A 258 -9.84 28.71 -27.09
N ALA A 259 -10.56 29.82 -27.30
CA ALA A 259 -11.57 30.28 -26.35
C ALA A 259 -12.72 29.29 -26.16
N GLU A 260 -13.17 28.61 -27.23
CA GLU A 260 -14.24 27.62 -27.16
C GLU A 260 -13.82 26.42 -26.30
N LEU A 261 -12.61 25.90 -26.54
CA LEU A 261 -12.07 24.79 -25.76
C LEU A 261 -11.83 25.16 -24.30
N LEU A 262 -11.27 26.35 -24.03
CA LEU A 262 -11.03 26.82 -22.67
C LEU A 262 -12.35 26.98 -21.89
N GLU A 263 -13.42 27.45 -22.54
CA GLU A 263 -14.74 27.57 -21.91
C GLU A 263 -15.30 26.21 -21.49
N THR A 264 -14.97 25.13 -22.23
CA THR A 264 -15.35 23.77 -21.82
C THR A 264 -14.68 23.29 -20.53
N LEU A 265 -13.64 24.00 -20.07
CA LEU A 265 -12.90 23.77 -18.83
C LEU A 265 -13.22 24.84 -17.77
N ALA A 266 -14.20 25.71 -18.01
CA ALA A 266 -14.52 26.80 -17.11
C ALA A 266 -15.06 26.28 -15.76
N LEU A 267 -14.56 26.88 -14.69
CA LEU A 267 -15.11 26.65 -13.35
C LEU A 267 -16.02 27.82 -13.02
N ARG A 268 -17.34 27.55 -13.02
CA ARG A 268 -18.37 28.57 -12.80
C ARG A 268 -18.24 29.76 -13.77
N GLY A 269 -18.04 29.45 -15.05
CA GLY A 269 -17.87 30.46 -16.11
C GLY A 269 -16.51 31.16 -16.10
N LEU A 270 -15.52 30.64 -15.37
CA LEU A 270 -14.13 31.14 -15.40
C LEU A 270 -13.21 30.14 -16.11
N PRO A 271 -12.89 30.34 -17.39
CA PRO A 271 -11.97 29.48 -18.13
C PRO A 271 -10.52 29.57 -17.60
N PRO A 272 -9.69 28.53 -17.82
CA PRO A 272 -8.25 28.62 -17.62
C PRO A 272 -7.63 29.62 -18.61
N HIS A 273 -6.38 30.05 -18.36
CA HIS A 273 -5.70 30.99 -19.28
C HIS A 273 -5.14 30.29 -20.53
N LEU A 274 -4.85 28.99 -20.45
CA LEU A 274 -4.28 28.13 -21.48
C LEU A 274 -4.72 26.69 -21.19
N ALA A 275 -4.58 25.82 -22.18
CA ALA A 275 -4.71 24.38 -22.01
C ALA A 275 -3.59 23.64 -22.75
N LEU A 276 -3.35 22.41 -22.33
CA LEU A 276 -2.56 21.44 -23.08
C LEU A 276 -3.50 20.51 -23.84
N LEU A 277 -3.36 20.43 -25.15
CA LEU A 277 -4.01 19.44 -25.99
C LEU A 277 -3.04 18.27 -26.17
N VAL A 278 -3.37 17.12 -25.62
CA VAL A 278 -2.50 15.93 -25.57
C VAL A 278 -3.05 14.85 -26.49
N ASP A 279 -2.25 14.48 -27.48
CA ASP A 279 -2.40 13.29 -28.30
C ASP A 279 -1.74 12.11 -27.55
N VAL A 280 -2.56 11.16 -27.13
CA VAL A 280 -2.17 10.07 -26.23
C VAL A 280 -1.72 8.86 -27.03
N ASP A 281 -0.47 8.45 -26.80
CA ASP A 281 0.12 7.25 -27.39
C ASP A 281 -0.19 6.01 -26.53
N GLU A 282 -0.03 6.13 -25.20
CA GLU A 282 -0.24 5.03 -24.24
C GLU A 282 -0.97 5.53 -22.99
N ALA A 283 -1.93 4.75 -22.48
CA ALA A 283 -2.58 5.01 -21.21
C ALA A 283 -2.99 3.70 -20.52
N GLU A 284 -2.72 3.59 -19.22
CA GLU A 284 -3.04 2.39 -18.44
C GLU A 284 -3.16 2.69 -16.95
N VAL A 285 -4.02 1.94 -16.26
CA VAL A 285 -4.12 1.97 -14.80
C VAL A 285 -3.39 0.77 -14.23
N ARG A 286 -2.43 1.00 -13.35
CA ARG A 286 -1.67 -0.05 -12.66
C ARG A 286 -1.73 0.13 -11.16
N GLY A 287 -1.71 -0.98 -10.42
CA GLY A 287 -1.46 -0.95 -8.98
C GLY A 287 -0.12 -0.26 -8.69
N ASN A 288 -0.09 0.64 -7.73
CA ASN A 288 1.15 1.32 -7.34
C ASN A 288 1.49 1.05 -5.88
N ASP A 289 2.54 0.26 -5.71
CA ASP A 289 3.09 -0.16 -4.43
C ASP A 289 3.51 1.01 -3.52
N ALA A 290 4.06 2.09 -4.10
CA ALA A 290 4.45 3.27 -3.34
C ALA A 290 3.22 3.99 -2.79
N VAL A 291 2.19 4.23 -3.62
CA VAL A 291 0.93 4.86 -3.18
C VAL A 291 0.23 4.00 -2.13
N SER A 292 0.15 2.69 -2.38
CA SER A 292 -0.47 1.70 -1.46
C SER A 292 0.18 1.73 -0.08
N ARG A 293 1.52 1.64 -0.03
CA ARG A 293 2.27 1.62 1.24
C ARG A 293 2.29 2.96 1.95
N ALA A 294 2.27 4.06 1.20
CA ALA A 294 2.32 5.41 1.77
C ALA A 294 1.06 5.75 2.58
N ARG A 295 -0.06 5.05 2.36
CA ARG A 295 -1.35 5.28 3.04
C ARG A 295 -1.73 6.75 3.06
N LEU A 296 -1.57 7.43 1.92
CA LEU A 296 -1.57 8.89 1.77
C LEU A 296 -2.78 9.60 2.40
N TRP A 297 -3.92 8.90 2.49
CA TRP A 297 -5.18 9.44 2.98
C TRP A 297 -5.54 8.98 4.40
N SER A 298 -4.77 8.07 4.98
CA SER A 298 -4.93 7.68 6.37
C SER A 298 -4.60 8.85 7.32
N PRO A 299 -5.38 9.05 8.40
CA PRO A 299 -5.03 10.01 9.45
C PRO A 299 -3.60 9.81 9.99
N ASP A 300 -3.15 8.56 10.12
CA ASP A 300 -1.83 8.20 10.65
C ASP A 300 -0.66 8.64 9.76
N ALA A 301 -0.91 8.80 8.44
CA ALA A 301 0.11 9.25 7.51
C ALA A 301 0.37 10.75 7.61
N ARG A 302 -0.53 11.52 8.25
CA ARG A 302 -0.42 12.97 8.38
C ARG A 302 0.59 13.32 9.47
N LEU A 303 1.59 14.11 9.13
CA LEU A 303 2.53 14.64 10.11
C LEU A 303 1.82 15.61 11.05
N SER A 304 1.92 15.37 12.36
CA SER A 304 1.27 16.21 13.38
C SER A 304 2.19 17.35 13.85
N GLY A 305 1.59 18.52 14.11
CA GLY A 305 2.20 19.62 14.88
C GLY A 305 3.63 19.99 14.48
N ALA A 306 4.58 19.82 15.42
CA ALA A 306 5.99 20.21 15.30
C ALA A 306 6.83 19.28 14.41
N ALA A 307 6.28 18.13 13.98
CA ALA A 307 7.00 17.18 13.12
C ALA A 307 6.89 17.51 11.62
N ALA A 308 5.91 18.33 11.21
CA ALA A 308 5.75 18.75 9.82
C ALA A 308 6.75 19.87 9.47
N PRO A 309 7.51 19.75 8.36
CA PRO A 309 8.40 20.82 7.91
C PRO A 309 7.63 22.11 7.62
N ASP A 310 8.13 23.26 8.09
CA ASP A 310 7.60 24.56 7.69
C ASP A 310 8.11 24.92 6.29
N MET A 311 7.40 24.44 5.27
CA MET A 311 7.74 24.67 3.85
C MET A 311 7.86 26.16 3.50
N MET A 312 7.14 27.02 4.23
CA MET A 312 7.17 28.45 3.99
C MET A 312 8.37 29.13 4.61
N ALA A 313 8.75 28.72 5.82
CA ALA A 313 10.03 29.12 6.40
C ALA A 313 11.18 28.66 5.50
N LEU A 314 11.12 27.42 4.99
CA LEU A 314 12.12 26.87 4.08
C LEU A 314 12.26 27.71 2.80
N GLY A 315 11.15 27.96 2.09
CA GLY A 315 11.19 28.80 0.88
C GLY A 315 11.59 30.25 1.13
N SER A 316 11.37 30.79 2.35
CA SER A 316 11.83 32.13 2.72
C SER A 316 13.33 32.17 3.01
N ALA A 317 13.87 31.11 3.62
CA ALA A 317 15.31 30.95 3.84
C ALA A 317 16.07 30.85 2.51
N HIS A 318 15.53 30.10 1.53
CA HIS A 318 16.12 30.02 0.19
C HIS A 318 16.19 31.38 -0.51
N LEU A 319 15.12 32.17 -0.38
CA LEU A 319 15.09 33.53 -0.91
C LEU A 319 16.13 34.44 -0.24
N ALA A 320 16.29 34.34 1.08
CA ALA A 320 17.25 35.12 1.85
C ALA A 320 18.70 34.79 1.44
N ALA A 321 19.02 33.49 1.33
CA ALA A 321 20.34 33.02 0.93
C ALA A 321 20.73 33.55 -0.46
N ASN A 322 19.83 33.44 -1.45
CA ASN A 322 20.08 33.95 -2.79
C ASN A 322 20.12 35.49 -2.87
N ALA A 323 19.42 36.19 -1.98
CA ALA A 323 19.50 37.66 -1.89
C ALA A 323 20.86 38.12 -1.37
N ALA A 324 21.41 37.42 -0.37
CA ALA A 324 22.74 37.68 0.21
C ALA A 324 23.86 37.50 -0.82
N GLU A 325 23.79 36.44 -1.65
CA GLU A 325 24.74 36.21 -2.75
C GLU A 325 24.67 37.32 -3.83
N SER A 326 23.51 37.94 -4.03
CA SER A 326 23.30 39.01 -5.02
C SER A 326 23.67 40.43 -4.56
N GLY A 327 24.28 40.59 -3.37
CA GLY A 327 24.79 41.88 -2.87
C GLY A 327 23.72 42.90 -2.43
N ARG A 328 22.45 42.50 -2.29
CA ARG A 328 21.38 43.34 -1.71
C ARG A 328 21.25 43.00 -0.22
N SER A 329 21.01 44.01 0.62
CA SER A 329 21.07 43.90 2.08
C SER A 329 20.21 42.79 2.68
N ALA A 330 20.81 41.61 2.89
CA ALA A 330 20.25 40.44 3.57
C ALA A 330 19.70 40.77 4.98
N ARG A 331 20.23 41.83 5.61
CA ARG A 331 19.87 42.30 6.95
C ARG A 331 18.38 42.63 7.14
N LEU A 332 17.65 43.04 6.10
CA LEU A 332 16.22 43.35 6.23
C LEU A 332 15.33 42.09 6.22
N LEU A 333 15.79 40.98 5.62
CA LEU A 333 15.02 39.73 5.50
C LEU A 333 15.36 38.74 6.63
N GLU A 334 16.60 38.71 7.12
CA GLU A 334 17.01 37.92 8.30
C GLU A 334 16.28 38.36 9.58
N LEU A 335 16.06 39.66 9.75
CA LEU A 335 15.35 40.22 10.90
C LEU A 335 13.88 39.76 10.99
N VAL A 336 13.28 39.43 9.83
CA VAL A 336 11.89 38.96 9.71
C VAL A 336 11.80 37.47 10.10
N THR A 337 12.81 36.66 9.81
CA THR A 337 12.83 35.23 10.17
C THR A 337 13.12 34.96 11.65
N ALA A 338 13.70 35.93 12.38
CA ALA A 338 14.17 35.76 13.75
C ALA A 338 13.12 36.09 14.84
N LEU A 339 11.96 36.63 14.48
CA LEU A 339 10.90 36.98 15.43
C LEU A 339 9.97 35.79 15.72
N PRO A 340 9.92 35.26 16.96
CA PRO A 340 9.04 34.15 17.33
C PRO A 340 7.57 34.48 17.03
N GLY A 341 6.93 33.68 16.16
CA GLY A 341 5.51 33.85 15.81
C GLY A 341 5.21 34.62 14.52
N LEU A 342 6.20 35.31 13.93
CA LEU A 342 5.99 36.03 12.65
C LEU A 342 5.77 35.05 11.48
N SER A 343 6.41 33.89 11.49
CA SER A 343 6.17 32.80 10.52
C SER A 343 4.72 32.32 10.53
N ARG A 344 4.11 32.17 11.72
CA ARG A 344 2.68 31.81 11.87
C ARG A 344 1.75 32.90 11.34
N LEU A 345 2.11 34.18 11.53
CA LEU A 345 1.34 35.30 11.00
C LEU A 345 1.44 35.38 9.48
N MET A 346 2.65 35.27 8.92
CA MET A 346 2.87 35.24 7.46
C MET A 346 2.17 34.07 6.79
N ARG A 347 2.18 32.89 7.42
CA ARG A 347 1.41 31.72 6.98
C ARG A 347 -0.08 32.03 6.89
N LYS A 348 -0.69 32.60 7.94
CA LYS A 348 -2.12 33.01 7.92
C LYS A 348 -2.43 34.03 6.82
N VAL A 349 -1.54 35.00 6.58
CA VAL A 349 -1.72 36.00 5.52
C VAL A 349 -1.67 35.33 4.15
N MET A 350 -0.72 34.43 3.93
CA MET A 350 -0.56 33.75 2.66
C MET A 350 -1.63 32.69 2.41
N ASP A 351 -2.06 31.94 3.42
CA ASP A 351 -3.22 31.03 3.34
C ASP A 351 -4.47 31.80 2.90
N ARG A 352 -4.68 33.00 3.46
CA ARG A 352 -5.75 33.91 3.03
C ARG A 352 -5.54 34.40 1.59
N ALA A 353 -4.31 34.69 1.17
CA ALA A 353 -4.01 35.08 -0.21
C ALA A 353 -4.26 33.94 -1.20
N TYR A 354 -3.88 32.70 -0.87
CA TYR A 354 -4.18 31.51 -1.66
C TYR A 354 -5.69 31.31 -1.77
N VAL A 355 -6.41 31.29 -0.65
CA VAL A 355 -7.88 31.12 -0.63
C VAL A 355 -8.57 32.26 -1.38
N SER A 356 -8.13 33.51 -1.24
CA SER A 356 -8.68 34.65 -1.97
C SER A 356 -8.42 34.55 -3.48
N GLY A 357 -7.22 34.14 -3.89
CA GLY A 357 -6.91 33.89 -5.30
C GLY A 357 -7.77 32.78 -5.89
N LEU A 358 -7.93 31.67 -5.17
CA LEU A 358 -8.76 30.53 -5.59
C LEU A 358 -10.25 30.91 -5.71
N ARG A 359 -10.78 31.73 -4.79
CA ARG A 359 -12.16 32.26 -4.92
C ARG A 359 -12.34 33.09 -6.19
N LYS A 360 -11.36 33.90 -6.56
CA LYS A 360 -11.37 34.67 -7.83
C LYS A 360 -11.28 33.79 -9.08
N GLU A 361 -10.91 32.52 -8.93
CA GLU A 361 -10.87 31.50 -9.98
C GLU A 361 -12.09 30.54 -9.93
N GLY A 362 -13.10 30.84 -9.10
CA GLY A 362 -14.35 30.08 -9.02
C GLY A 362 -14.44 29.04 -7.90
N TYR A 363 -13.44 28.94 -7.03
CA TYR A 363 -13.39 27.96 -5.94
C TYR A 363 -13.91 28.54 -4.60
N ASP A 364 -15.24 28.63 -4.40
CA ASP A 364 -15.79 29.25 -3.16
C ASP A 364 -15.55 28.44 -1.88
N GLU A 365 -15.43 27.11 -2.00
CA GLU A 365 -15.19 26.21 -0.87
C GLU A 365 -13.70 25.92 -0.62
N ALA A 366 -12.77 26.58 -1.33
CA ALA A 366 -11.34 26.41 -1.09
C ALA A 366 -11.00 26.73 0.37
N ARG A 367 -10.60 25.71 1.12
CA ARG A 367 -10.08 25.85 2.49
C ARG A 367 -8.56 25.77 2.42
N ALA A 368 -7.88 26.61 3.20
CA ALA A 368 -6.45 26.42 3.42
C ALA A 368 -6.21 25.03 4.01
N PRO A 369 -5.08 24.35 3.72
CA PRO A 369 -4.75 23.07 4.32
C PRO A 369 -4.85 23.22 5.83
N ALA A 370 -5.80 22.52 6.45
CA ALA A 370 -5.91 22.53 7.89
C ALA A 370 -4.73 21.73 8.43
N VAL A 371 -3.66 22.42 8.86
CA VAL A 371 -2.76 21.82 9.85
C VAL A 371 -3.66 21.44 11.01
N ALA A 372 -3.75 20.13 11.29
CA ALA A 372 -4.64 19.59 12.29
C ALA A 372 -4.57 20.46 13.55
N ARG A 373 -5.66 21.16 13.86
CA ARG A 373 -5.90 21.64 15.22
C ARG A 373 -5.86 20.41 16.10
N ARG A 374 -5.25 20.50 17.28
CA ARG A 374 -5.27 19.47 18.34
C ARG A 374 -6.64 18.78 18.31
N GLY A 375 -6.69 17.59 17.73
CA GLY A 375 -7.69 16.63 18.11
C GLY A 375 -7.28 16.20 19.50
N GLU A 376 -8.16 16.40 20.46
CA GLU A 376 -8.11 15.60 21.68
C GLU A 376 -8.00 14.12 21.28
N PRO A 377 -7.31 13.28 22.06
CA PRO A 377 -7.28 11.85 21.80
C PRO A 377 -8.72 11.39 21.65
N GLY A 378 -9.05 10.81 20.50
CA GLY A 378 -10.29 10.08 20.33
C GLY A 378 -10.24 8.90 21.29
N ASP A 379 -10.73 9.10 22.50
CA ASP A 379 -11.09 8.05 23.43
C ASP A 379 -12.38 7.42 22.87
N GLY A 380 -12.31 6.15 22.48
CA GLY A 380 -13.41 5.52 21.75
C GLY A 380 -13.07 4.22 21.04
N GLY A 381 -12.32 3.33 21.68
CA GLY A 381 -12.25 1.92 21.33
C GLY A 381 -12.26 1.12 22.61
N THR A 382 -13.30 0.31 22.83
CA THR A 382 -13.40 -0.63 23.94
C THR A 382 -12.12 -1.46 24.04
N ALA A 383 -11.62 -1.62 25.28
CA ALA A 383 -10.31 -2.15 25.61
C ALA A 383 -10.00 -3.50 24.94
N GLU A 384 -9.28 -3.47 23.81
CA GLU A 384 -8.51 -4.62 23.35
C GLU A 384 -7.51 -4.98 24.44
N SER A 385 -7.43 -6.25 24.81
CA SER A 385 -6.35 -6.71 25.71
C SER A 385 -5.00 -6.39 25.05
N PRO A 386 -4.11 -5.67 25.73
CA PRO A 386 -2.84 -5.26 25.15
C PRO A 386 -2.04 -6.52 24.73
N PRO A 387 -1.35 -6.48 23.58
CA PRO A 387 -0.48 -7.58 23.16
C PRO A 387 0.48 -7.98 24.27
N ARG A 388 0.63 -9.29 24.51
CA ARG A 388 1.54 -9.83 25.52
C ARG A 388 2.99 -9.58 25.09
N PRO A 389 3.79 -8.81 25.85
CA PRO A 389 5.19 -8.63 25.53
C PRO A 389 5.96 -9.93 25.80
N VAL A 390 6.83 -10.30 24.87
CA VAL A 390 7.65 -11.51 24.95
C VAL A 390 9.09 -11.20 24.57
N ARG A 391 10.02 -11.97 25.12
CA ARG A 391 11.44 -11.91 24.79
C ARG A 391 11.85 -13.12 23.97
N VAL A 392 12.66 -12.90 22.95
CA VAL A 392 13.29 -13.98 22.18
C VAL A 392 14.39 -14.58 23.03
N ARG A 393 14.15 -15.77 23.58
CA ARG A 393 15.14 -16.48 24.40
C ARG A 393 16.22 -17.13 23.54
N GLU A 394 15.81 -17.72 22.42
CA GLU A 394 16.66 -18.50 21.54
C GLU A 394 16.11 -18.48 20.11
N ILE A 395 16.99 -18.56 19.13
CA ILE A 395 16.65 -18.75 17.72
C ILE A 395 17.34 -20.03 17.25
N ARG A 396 16.56 -21.04 16.88
CA ARG A 396 17.04 -22.32 16.36
C ARG A 396 16.92 -22.35 14.85
N GLN A 397 17.95 -22.85 14.16
CA GLN A 397 17.92 -23.08 12.72
C GLN A 397 17.42 -24.51 12.47
N GLU A 398 16.24 -24.65 11.85
CA GLU A 398 15.64 -25.97 11.57
C GLU A 398 16.08 -26.50 10.19
N THR A 399 16.06 -25.63 9.19
CA THR A 399 16.49 -25.91 7.80
C THR A 399 17.16 -24.64 7.24
N PRO A 400 17.81 -24.64 6.06
CA PRO A 400 18.37 -23.41 5.48
C PRO A 400 17.36 -22.26 5.33
N THR A 401 16.06 -22.57 5.22
CA THR A 401 15.00 -21.57 5.01
C THR A 401 14.06 -21.40 6.21
N VAL A 402 14.20 -22.20 7.28
CA VAL A 402 13.25 -22.22 8.42
C VAL A 402 13.97 -22.06 9.75
N ARG A 403 13.42 -21.20 10.63
CA ARG A 403 13.91 -20.96 12.00
C ARG A 403 12.80 -21.08 13.03
N THR A 404 13.12 -21.58 14.21
CA THR A 404 12.21 -21.58 15.37
C THR A 404 12.63 -20.48 16.34
N LEU A 405 11.69 -19.60 16.67
CA LEU A 405 11.82 -18.60 17.72
C LEU A 405 11.30 -19.20 19.02
N VAL A 406 12.16 -19.24 20.05
CA VAL A 406 11.76 -19.64 21.42
C VAL A 406 11.49 -18.38 22.21
N LEU A 407 10.24 -18.21 22.63
CA LEU A 407 9.74 -17.00 23.26
C LEU A 407 9.38 -17.29 24.72
N GLU A 408 9.67 -16.33 25.59
CA GLU A 408 9.25 -16.32 26.99
C GLU A 408 8.52 -15.01 27.29
N ASP A 409 7.63 -15.00 28.29
CA ASP A 409 7.02 -13.75 28.76
C ASP A 409 8.10 -12.75 29.17
N ALA A 410 7.94 -11.48 28.78
CA ALA A 410 8.88 -10.44 29.15
C ALA A 410 8.68 -9.91 30.58
N ALA A 411 7.63 -10.34 31.28
CA ALA A 411 7.42 -10.04 32.70
C ALA A 411 8.51 -10.64 33.60
N ASP A 412 8.71 -10.03 34.79
CA ASP A 412 9.70 -10.48 35.77
C ASP A 412 9.45 -11.93 36.23
N GLU A 413 8.19 -12.35 36.30
CA GLU A 413 7.78 -13.74 36.51
C GLU A 413 7.15 -14.30 35.22
N PRO A 414 7.85 -15.17 34.48
CA PRO A 414 7.35 -15.66 33.21
C PRO A 414 6.11 -16.55 33.35
N ARG A 415 4.97 -16.07 32.86
CA ARG A 415 3.71 -16.84 32.87
C ARG A 415 3.73 -17.94 31.79
N PRO A 416 3.00 -19.05 31.97
CA PRO A 416 2.85 -20.04 30.92
C PRO A 416 2.07 -19.50 29.70
N PHE A 417 2.24 -20.16 28.56
CA PHE A 417 1.41 -19.95 27.38
C PHE A 417 0.37 -21.06 27.32
N ASP A 418 -0.89 -20.71 27.58
CA ASP A 418 -2.01 -21.62 27.45
C ASP A 418 -2.67 -21.45 26.08
N PHE A 419 -2.96 -22.57 25.41
CA PHE A 419 -3.56 -22.65 24.07
C PHE A 419 -3.97 -24.10 23.76
N ARG A 420 -4.76 -24.30 22.70
CA ARG A 420 -5.08 -25.64 22.19
C ARG A 420 -4.07 -26.04 21.10
N PRO A 421 -3.56 -27.29 21.09
CA PRO A 421 -2.60 -27.72 20.08
C PRO A 421 -3.14 -27.52 18.66
N GLY A 422 -2.33 -26.84 17.83
CA GLY A 422 -2.71 -26.40 16.48
C GLY A 422 -3.17 -24.94 16.37
N GLN A 423 -3.40 -24.24 17.50
CA GLN A 423 -3.61 -22.79 17.50
C GLN A 423 -2.34 -22.00 17.17
N PHE A 424 -2.55 -20.72 16.82
CA PHE A 424 -1.49 -19.78 16.47
C PHE A 424 -1.48 -18.53 17.34
N PHE A 425 -0.35 -17.83 17.28
CA PHE A 425 -0.21 -16.48 17.84
C PHE A 425 0.10 -15.50 16.71
N THR A 426 -0.45 -14.30 16.82
CA THR A 426 -0.11 -13.19 15.92
C THR A 426 1.01 -12.39 16.53
N VAL A 427 2.18 -12.40 15.90
CA VAL A 427 3.26 -11.48 16.22
C VAL A 427 2.86 -10.08 15.76
N VAL A 428 2.86 -9.13 16.69
CA VAL A 428 2.60 -7.71 16.49
C VAL A 428 3.90 -6.98 16.80
N THR A 429 4.49 -6.35 15.79
CA THR A 429 5.72 -5.60 15.95
C THR A 429 5.74 -4.39 15.02
N ASP A 430 6.55 -3.39 15.35
CA ASP A 430 6.87 -2.29 14.46
C ASP A 430 8.28 -2.49 13.90
N LEU A 431 8.39 -2.65 12.58
CA LEU A 431 9.68 -2.78 11.89
C LEU A 431 10.00 -1.50 11.14
N ALA A 432 10.79 -0.63 11.76
CA ALA A 432 11.20 0.67 11.20
C ALA A 432 10.02 1.58 10.83
N GLY A 433 9.06 1.76 11.75
CA GLY A 433 7.85 2.56 11.58
C GLY A 433 6.73 1.84 10.80
N HIS A 434 6.85 0.52 10.60
CA HIS A 434 5.84 -0.27 9.90
C HIS A 434 5.17 -1.24 10.87
N PRO A 435 3.86 -1.10 11.13
CA PRO A 435 3.13 -2.09 11.87
C PRO A 435 3.06 -3.39 11.07
N VAL A 436 3.60 -4.46 11.63
CA VAL A 436 3.58 -5.80 11.06
C VAL A 436 2.82 -6.73 12.00
N ARG A 437 1.80 -7.41 11.45
CA ARG A 437 1.03 -8.45 12.12
C ARG A 437 1.14 -9.75 11.34
N ARG A 438 1.71 -10.81 11.91
CA ARG A 438 1.85 -12.11 11.24
C ARG A 438 1.50 -13.26 12.16
N ALA A 439 0.61 -14.13 11.70
CA ALA A 439 0.22 -15.33 12.42
C ALA A 439 1.27 -16.43 12.21
N TYR A 440 1.64 -17.11 13.29
CA TYR A 440 2.45 -18.33 13.28
C TYR A 440 1.85 -19.35 14.24
N SER A 441 1.56 -20.56 13.74
CA SER A 441 1.11 -21.67 14.57
C SER A 441 2.14 -21.95 15.67
N ALA A 442 1.66 -22.17 16.89
CA ALA A 442 2.52 -22.66 17.95
C ALA A 442 3.06 -24.04 17.53
N SER A 443 4.36 -24.25 17.68
CA SER A 443 4.99 -25.56 17.46
C SER A 443 5.34 -26.27 18.77
N SER A 444 5.22 -25.60 19.92
CA SER A 444 5.40 -26.17 21.26
C SER A 444 4.11 -26.79 21.83
N ALA A 445 4.22 -27.51 22.95
CA ALA A 445 3.08 -27.97 23.73
C ALA A 445 2.49 -26.82 24.60
N PRO A 446 1.18 -26.84 24.90
CA PRO A 446 0.55 -25.84 25.74
C PRO A 446 0.94 -25.98 27.21
N GLY A 447 0.74 -24.90 27.99
CA GLY A 447 1.02 -24.86 29.42
C GLY A 447 2.50 -24.65 29.79
N ALA A 448 3.40 -24.64 28.80
CA ALA A 448 4.82 -24.37 29.03
C ALA A 448 5.11 -22.86 29.21
N THR A 449 6.18 -22.54 29.94
CA THR A 449 6.70 -21.16 30.07
C THR A 449 7.40 -20.66 28.80
N ARG A 450 7.66 -21.56 27.84
CA ARG A 450 8.26 -21.26 26.54
C ARG A 450 7.26 -21.55 25.43
N LEU A 451 7.12 -20.60 24.52
CA LEU A 451 6.35 -20.75 23.29
C LEU A 451 7.33 -20.86 22.11
N GLU A 452 7.07 -21.80 21.21
CA GLU A 452 7.83 -21.92 19.97
C GLU A 452 7.00 -21.46 18.78
N LEU A 453 7.54 -20.50 18.00
CA LEU A 453 6.99 -20.06 16.73
C LEU A 453 7.99 -20.35 15.61
N THR A 454 7.61 -21.17 14.64
CA THR A 454 8.51 -21.60 13.57
C THR A 454 8.20 -20.87 12.27
N VAL A 455 9.18 -20.12 11.79
CA VAL A 455 9.08 -19.12 10.73
C VAL A 455 9.84 -19.61 9.51
N LYS A 456 9.15 -19.77 8.38
CA LYS A 456 9.77 -19.98 7.07
C LYS A 456 10.09 -18.65 6.42
N HIS A 457 11.27 -18.54 5.81
CA HIS A 457 11.64 -17.37 5.01
C HIS A 457 10.77 -17.30 3.74
N VAL A 458 10.11 -16.17 3.55
CA VAL A 458 9.34 -15.85 2.34
C VAL A 458 10.03 -14.67 1.64
N GLU A 459 10.34 -14.83 0.36
CA GLU A 459 10.87 -13.76 -0.50
C GLU A 459 9.97 -12.51 -0.41
N GLY A 460 10.55 -11.34 -0.14
CA GLY A 460 9.79 -10.09 0.04
C GLY A 460 8.97 -10.00 1.33
N GLY A 461 8.92 -11.04 2.17
CA GLY A 461 8.18 -11.03 3.43
C GLY A 461 8.88 -10.24 4.53
N ARG A 462 8.21 -9.23 5.11
CA ARG A 462 8.81 -8.32 6.12
C ARG A 462 9.27 -9.04 7.39
N PHE A 463 8.34 -9.67 8.12
CA PHE A 463 8.69 -10.33 9.39
C PHE A 463 9.57 -11.56 9.17
N SER A 464 9.28 -12.38 8.17
CA SER A 464 10.10 -13.56 7.86
C SER A 464 11.53 -13.19 7.49
N THR A 465 11.74 -12.07 6.79
CA THR A 465 13.09 -11.55 6.52
C THR A 465 13.75 -11.06 7.80
N HIS A 466 13.03 -10.28 8.62
CA HIS A 466 13.54 -9.77 9.88
C HIS A 466 13.94 -10.90 10.85
N ALA A 467 13.10 -11.92 11.02
CA ALA A 467 13.39 -13.11 11.83
C ALA A 467 14.66 -13.86 11.38
N HIS A 468 14.98 -13.83 10.08
CA HIS A 468 16.14 -14.53 9.52
C HIS A 468 17.41 -13.66 9.47
N ARG A 469 17.29 -12.35 9.37
CA ARG A 469 18.45 -11.46 9.14
C ARG A 469 18.81 -10.60 10.34
N GLU A 470 17.82 -10.14 11.09
CA GLU A 470 17.97 -9.02 12.04
C GLU A 470 17.66 -9.43 13.47
N LEU A 471 16.64 -10.27 13.70
CA LEU A 471 16.22 -10.70 15.03
C LEU A 471 17.32 -11.50 15.74
N ARG A 472 17.53 -11.26 17.02
CA ARG A 472 18.53 -11.90 17.90
C ARG A 472 17.90 -12.33 19.23
N PRO A 473 18.50 -13.31 19.92
CA PRO A 473 18.19 -13.55 21.32
C PRO A 473 18.33 -12.28 22.16
N GLY A 474 17.36 -12.01 23.03
CA GLY A 474 17.23 -10.79 23.83
C GLY A 474 16.25 -9.76 23.26
N ASP A 475 15.91 -9.83 21.97
CA ASP A 475 14.96 -8.91 21.34
C ASP A 475 13.55 -9.11 21.89
N HIS A 476 12.76 -8.03 21.86
CA HIS A 476 11.38 -8.04 22.33
C HIS A 476 10.39 -8.05 21.16
N LEU A 477 9.33 -8.82 21.31
CA LEU A 477 8.19 -8.88 20.40
C LEU A 477 6.90 -8.73 21.22
N ALA A 478 5.77 -8.53 20.54
CA ALA A 478 4.48 -8.59 21.19
C ALA A 478 3.60 -9.64 20.50
N LEU A 479 2.83 -10.40 21.28
CA LEU A 479 1.95 -11.45 20.78
C LEU A 479 0.48 -11.13 21.07
N ARG A 480 -0.38 -11.42 20.10
CA ARG A 480 -1.82 -11.58 20.31
C ARG A 480 -2.19 -13.05 20.13
N GLY A 481 -3.19 -13.50 20.87
CA GLY A 481 -3.67 -14.88 20.84
C GLY A 481 -3.63 -15.55 22.22
N PRO A 482 -3.88 -16.87 22.27
CA PRO A 482 -3.98 -17.77 21.11
C PRO A 482 -5.22 -17.53 20.23
N SER A 483 -5.16 -17.97 18.98
CA SER A 483 -6.25 -17.89 18.01
C SER A 483 -6.27 -19.10 17.07
N GLY A 484 -7.37 -19.28 16.35
CA GLY A 484 -7.54 -20.34 15.37
C GLY A 484 -8.41 -21.50 15.88
N ALA A 485 -9.11 -22.14 14.95
CA ALA A 485 -10.01 -23.28 15.18
C ALA A 485 -9.40 -24.63 14.75
N PHE A 486 -8.13 -24.64 14.34
CA PHE A 486 -7.44 -25.84 13.87
C PHE A 486 -6.91 -26.67 15.05
N HIS A 487 -7.82 -27.25 15.83
CA HIS A 487 -7.48 -28.08 16.97
C HIS A 487 -8.47 -29.23 17.12
N ALA A 488 -8.06 -30.30 17.80
CA ALA A 488 -8.95 -31.41 18.14
C ALA A 488 -10.10 -30.97 19.07
N PRO A 489 -11.24 -31.70 19.08
CA PRO A 489 -12.29 -31.48 20.05
C PRO A 489 -11.80 -31.75 21.49
N GLU A 490 -12.53 -31.24 22.48
CA GLU A 490 -12.16 -31.34 23.91
C GLU A 490 -12.00 -32.79 24.39
N ARG A 491 -12.83 -33.70 23.85
CA ARG A 491 -12.62 -35.13 24.01
C ARG A 491 -11.61 -35.60 22.97
N ALA A 492 -10.37 -35.81 23.41
CA ALA A 492 -9.31 -36.21 22.52
C ALA A 492 -9.63 -37.53 21.79
N PRO A 493 -9.48 -37.59 20.46
CA PRO A 493 -9.73 -38.79 19.68
C PRO A 493 -8.72 -39.89 20.02
N ALA A 494 -9.10 -41.14 19.79
CA ALA A 494 -8.20 -42.27 19.96
C ALA A 494 -7.04 -42.25 18.95
N HIS A 495 -7.23 -41.59 17.80
CA HIS A 495 -6.29 -41.59 16.69
C HIS A 495 -6.26 -40.22 15.99
N LEU A 496 -5.06 -39.66 15.82
CA LEU A 496 -4.80 -38.48 15.00
C LEU A 496 -4.07 -38.87 13.71
N VAL A 497 -4.62 -38.47 12.57
CA VAL A 497 -3.99 -38.62 11.26
C VAL A 497 -3.59 -37.24 10.76
N LEU A 498 -2.29 -37.00 10.64
CA LEU A 498 -1.72 -35.69 10.35
C LEU A 498 -1.12 -35.68 8.94
N LEU A 499 -1.56 -34.76 8.09
CA LEU A 499 -1.09 -34.55 6.73
C LEU A 499 -0.40 -33.19 6.67
N ALA A 500 0.93 -33.18 6.63
CA ALA A 500 1.72 -31.95 6.62
C ALA A 500 2.51 -31.80 5.31
N ALA A 501 2.67 -30.56 4.85
CA ALA A 501 3.63 -30.24 3.81
C ALA A 501 4.40 -28.95 4.09
N GLY A 502 5.74 -29.04 4.00
CA GLY A 502 6.64 -27.94 4.32
C GLY A 502 6.35 -27.36 5.71
N SER A 503 6.15 -26.04 5.80
CA SER A 503 5.87 -25.37 7.08
C SER A 503 4.54 -25.76 7.71
N GLY A 504 3.63 -26.45 7.00
CA GLY A 504 2.38 -26.96 7.57
C GLY A 504 2.56 -28.00 8.69
N ILE A 505 3.79 -28.45 8.93
CA ILE A 505 4.14 -29.29 10.08
C ILE A 505 4.02 -28.55 11.42
N THR A 506 4.05 -27.22 11.47
CA THR A 506 4.12 -26.46 12.72
C THR A 506 2.93 -26.69 13.66
N PRO A 507 1.65 -26.59 13.24
CA PRO A 507 0.52 -26.95 14.11
C PRO A 507 0.53 -28.44 14.47
N MET A 508 0.97 -29.31 13.55
CA MET A 508 1.06 -30.75 13.77
C MET A 508 2.09 -31.11 14.85
N MET A 509 3.22 -30.40 14.89
CA MET A 509 4.26 -30.59 15.89
C MET A 509 3.75 -30.25 17.29
N SER A 510 2.92 -29.21 17.41
CA SER A 510 2.23 -28.89 18.68
C SER A 510 1.28 -30.01 19.10
N MET A 511 0.49 -30.55 18.16
CA MET A 511 -0.41 -31.69 18.43
C MET A 511 0.37 -32.94 18.87
N ILE A 512 1.48 -33.25 18.20
CA ILE A 512 2.36 -34.38 18.53
C ILE A 512 2.94 -34.20 19.94
N ARG A 513 3.58 -33.07 20.20
CA ARG A 513 4.23 -32.79 21.50
C ARG A 513 3.22 -32.81 22.64
N ALA A 514 2.06 -32.15 22.47
CA ALA A 514 1.01 -32.14 23.48
C ALA A 514 0.50 -33.55 23.77
N ARG A 515 0.16 -34.33 22.73
CA ARG A 515 -0.38 -35.68 22.89
C ARG A 515 0.62 -36.65 23.52
N LEU A 516 1.89 -36.60 23.13
CA LEU A 516 2.93 -37.49 23.67
C LEU A 516 3.32 -37.11 25.10
N SER A 517 3.24 -35.83 25.45
CA SER A 517 3.56 -35.34 26.80
C SER A 517 2.55 -35.76 27.88
N ASP A 518 1.32 -36.13 27.50
CA ASP A 518 0.28 -36.63 28.40
C ASP A 518 0.33 -38.17 28.51
N PRO A 519 0.77 -38.74 29.65
CA PRO A 519 0.82 -40.18 29.86
C PRO A 519 -0.58 -40.82 29.94
N ALA A 520 -1.60 -40.04 30.28
CA ALA A 520 -3.00 -40.50 30.37
C ALA A 520 -3.71 -40.52 29.00
N SER A 521 -3.02 -40.13 27.92
CA SER A 521 -3.51 -40.07 26.54
C SER A 521 -3.02 -41.28 25.71
N PRO A 522 -3.66 -42.46 25.72
CA PRO A 522 -3.15 -43.67 25.05
C PRO A 522 -3.24 -43.65 23.51
N GLY A 523 -3.56 -42.51 22.90
CA GLY A 523 -3.92 -42.43 21.48
C GLY A 523 -2.71 -42.39 20.55
N ARG A 524 -2.94 -42.91 19.35
CA ARG A 524 -1.96 -43.08 18.27
C ARG A 524 -1.95 -41.88 17.32
N ILE A 525 -0.80 -41.62 16.71
CA ILE A 525 -0.58 -40.55 15.74
C ILE A 525 0.11 -41.16 14.52
N ASP A 526 -0.47 -40.96 13.34
CA ASP A 526 0.21 -41.20 12.07
C ASP A 526 0.42 -39.87 11.35
N LEU A 527 1.67 -39.54 11.03
CA LEU A 527 2.04 -38.34 10.30
C LEU A 527 2.52 -38.72 8.90
N LEU A 528 1.86 -38.21 7.86
CA LEU A 528 2.41 -38.15 6.50
C LEU A 528 3.01 -36.76 6.29
N TYR A 529 4.33 -36.68 6.13
CA TYR A 529 5.04 -35.42 5.99
C TYR A 529 5.74 -35.30 4.64
N SER A 530 5.22 -34.39 3.81
CA SER A 530 5.75 -34.10 2.48
C SER A 530 6.72 -32.92 2.49
N SER A 531 7.95 -33.15 2.03
CA SER A 531 9.00 -32.14 1.89
C SER A 531 9.65 -32.21 0.51
N ARG A 532 10.39 -31.17 0.11
CA ARG A 532 11.08 -31.13 -1.19
C ARG A 532 12.27 -32.09 -1.22
N SER A 533 13.08 -32.04 -0.17
CA SER A 533 14.29 -32.83 0.07
C SER A 533 14.43 -33.08 1.57
N LEU A 534 15.36 -33.96 1.96
CA LEU A 534 15.67 -34.23 3.38
C LEU A 534 16.11 -32.95 4.11
N GLU A 535 16.90 -32.09 3.47
CA GLU A 535 17.38 -30.82 4.04
C GLU A 535 16.25 -29.81 4.35
N GLU A 536 15.06 -30.02 3.79
CA GLU A 536 13.89 -29.16 4.00
C GLU A 536 12.88 -29.78 4.98
N VAL A 537 13.21 -30.91 5.61
CA VAL A 537 12.40 -31.54 6.65
C VAL A 537 12.56 -30.76 7.95
N VAL A 538 11.64 -29.83 8.20
CA VAL A 538 11.57 -29.08 9.47
C VAL A 538 11.30 -30.05 10.62
N PHE A 539 12.01 -29.89 11.75
CA PHE A 539 11.97 -30.75 12.94
C PHE A 539 12.44 -32.20 12.76
N GLU A 540 13.27 -32.51 11.76
CA GLU A 540 13.75 -33.88 11.49
C GLU A 540 14.28 -34.57 12.75
N ALA A 541 15.24 -33.96 13.45
CA ALA A 541 15.85 -34.55 14.64
C ALA A 541 14.84 -34.80 15.77
N ASP A 542 13.87 -33.91 15.93
CA ASP A 542 12.83 -34.03 16.95
C ASP A 542 11.81 -35.11 16.60
N LEU A 543 11.38 -35.20 15.35
CA LEU A 543 10.47 -36.24 14.88
C LEU A 543 11.10 -37.63 15.02
N THR A 544 12.34 -37.80 14.56
CA THR A 544 13.10 -39.05 14.69
C THR A 544 13.26 -39.46 16.15
N ARG A 545 13.55 -38.51 17.05
CA ARG A 545 13.67 -38.77 18.48
C ARG A 545 12.32 -39.20 19.09
N LEU A 546 11.25 -38.45 18.83
CA LEU A 546 9.93 -38.74 19.38
C LEU A 546 9.34 -40.07 18.88
N GLU A 547 9.55 -40.41 17.61
CA GLU A 547 9.13 -41.70 17.05
C GLU A 547 9.87 -42.85 17.75
N LYS A 548 11.19 -42.70 17.99
CA LYS A 548 11.98 -43.69 18.72
C LYS A 548 11.60 -43.83 20.20
N GLU A 549 11.25 -42.72 20.85
CA GLU A 549 10.81 -42.70 22.26
C GLU A 549 9.39 -43.27 22.43
N HIS A 550 8.55 -43.18 21.39
CA HIS A 550 7.14 -43.56 21.42
C HIS A 550 6.71 -44.41 20.21
N PRO A 551 7.36 -45.56 19.92
CA PRO A 551 7.15 -46.33 18.69
C PRO A 551 5.73 -46.90 18.56
N ASP A 552 5.04 -47.14 19.67
CA ASP A 552 3.66 -47.62 19.68
C ASP A 552 2.62 -46.50 19.49
N ARG A 553 3.04 -45.23 19.60
CA ARG A 553 2.13 -44.07 19.63
C ARG A 553 2.35 -43.07 18.50
N LEU A 554 3.53 -43.02 17.90
CA LEU A 554 3.85 -42.13 16.77
C LEU A 554 4.49 -42.93 15.65
N ALA A 555 3.96 -42.78 14.44
CA ALA A 555 4.60 -43.24 13.21
C ALA A 555 4.70 -42.09 12.21
N VAL A 556 5.87 -41.92 11.60
CA VAL A 556 6.17 -40.83 10.65
C VAL A 556 6.49 -41.42 9.28
N THR A 557 5.68 -41.07 8.28
CA THR A 557 5.91 -41.40 6.87
C THR A 557 6.38 -40.15 6.13
N HIS A 558 7.62 -40.16 5.65
CA HIS A 558 8.16 -39.07 4.83
C HIS A 558 7.88 -39.27 3.34
N VAL A 559 7.58 -38.17 2.64
CA VAL A 559 7.51 -38.14 1.17
C VAL A 559 8.39 -37.02 0.64
N LEU A 560 9.43 -37.38 -0.12
CA LEU A 560 10.38 -36.43 -0.69
C LEU A 560 10.04 -36.14 -2.14
N THR A 561 9.32 -35.04 -2.36
CA THR A 561 8.73 -34.72 -3.67
C THR A 561 9.75 -34.51 -4.79
N GLY A 562 10.99 -34.10 -4.46
CA GLY A 562 12.08 -33.99 -5.45
C GLY A 562 12.59 -35.34 -5.98
N ARG A 563 12.32 -36.44 -5.27
CA ARG A 563 12.72 -37.81 -5.66
C ARG A 563 11.53 -38.67 -6.07
N GLU A 564 10.43 -38.57 -5.32
CA GLU A 564 9.28 -39.47 -5.42
C GLU A 564 8.09 -38.85 -6.16
N GLY A 565 8.20 -37.59 -6.58
CA GLY A 565 7.08 -36.83 -7.12
C GLY A 565 6.12 -36.32 -6.04
N ARG A 566 5.19 -35.45 -6.44
CA ARG A 566 4.18 -34.89 -5.53
C ARG A 566 3.18 -35.97 -5.10
N LEU A 567 2.61 -35.82 -3.91
CA LEU A 567 1.51 -36.67 -3.45
C LEU A 567 0.30 -36.48 -4.36
N ASP A 568 -0.18 -37.57 -4.93
CA ASP A 568 -1.43 -37.64 -5.68
C ASP A 568 -2.52 -38.36 -4.86
N ALA A 569 -3.74 -38.38 -5.39
CA ALA A 569 -4.88 -39.02 -4.74
C ALA A 569 -4.66 -40.53 -4.51
N GLY A 570 -3.99 -41.22 -5.43
CA GLY A 570 -3.76 -42.67 -5.35
C GLY A 570 -2.80 -43.05 -4.23
N ARG A 571 -1.65 -42.36 -4.14
CA ARG A 571 -0.68 -42.56 -3.05
C ARG A 571 -1.27 -42.21 -1.69
N LEU A 572 -2.05 -41.14 -1.61
CA LEU A 572 -2.70 -40.75 -0.36
C LEU A 572 -3.77 -41.76 0.06
N HIS A 573 -4.60 -42.23 -0.88
CA HIS A 573 -5.58 -43.27 -0.63
C HIS A 573 -4.90 -44.54 -0.12
N HIS A 574 -3.86 -45.01 -0.81
CA HIS A 574 -3.10 -46.20 -0.41
C HIS A 574 -2.55 -46.06 1.03
N TRP A 575 -1.90 -44.93 1.34
CA TRP A 575 -1.39 -44.68 2.68
C TRP A 575 -2.51 -44.71 3.74
N LEU A 576 -3.61 -43.99 3.53
CA LEU A 576 -4.74 -43.95 4.45
C LEU A 576 -5.36 -45.33 4.70
N THR A 577 -5.54 -46.13 3.65
CA THR A 577 -6.12 -47.49 3.76
C THR A 577 -5.18 -48.51 4.42
N GLY A 578 -3.88 -48.22 4.47
CA GLY A 578 -2.88 -49.06 5.17
C GLY A 578 -2.80 -48.79 6.68
N LEU A 579 -3.43 -47.72 7.17
CA LEU A 579 -3.41 -47.38 8.60
C LEU A 579 -4.47 -48.17 9.37
N PRO A 580 -4.19 -48.60 10.62
CA PRO A 580 -5.19 -49.20 11.50
C PRO A 580 -6.08 -48.10 12.11
N LEU A 581 -6.86 -47.42 11.26
CA LEU A 581 -7.74 -46.32 11.66
C LEU A 581 -8.84 -46.80 12.61
N THR A 582 -9.12 -45.98 13.63
CA THR A 582 -10.31 -46.17 14.47
C THR A 582 -11.51 -45.41 13.89
N ASP A 583 -12.73 -45.83 14.19
CA ASP A 583 -13.96 -45.12 13.83
C ASP A 583 -14.08 -43.73 14.50
N THR A 584 -13.11 -43.32 15.32
CA THR A 584 -13.03 -42.03 15.99
C THR A 584 -11.81 -41.21 15.56
N ALA A 585 -11.13 -41.61 14.47
CA ALA A 585 -9.98 -40.90 13.96
C ALA A 585 -10.35 -39.49 13.47
N HIS A 586 -9.50 -38.52 13.78
CA HIS A 586 -9.58 -37.17 13.24
C HIS A 586 -8.39 -36.92 12.30
N HIS A 587 -8.68 -36.29 11.16
CA HIS A 587 -7.72 -36.03 10.09
C HIS A 587 -7.43 -34.53 10.04
N PHE A 588 -6.17 -34.16 10.13
CA PHE A 588 -5.71 -32.77 10.08
C PHE A 588 -4.81 -32.58 8.87
N ALA A 589 -5.11 -31.59 8.02
CA ALA A 589 -4.29 -31.26 6.87
C ALA A 589 -3.84 -29.79 6.90
N CYS A 590 -2.54 -29.56 6.74
CA CYS A 590 -1.97 -28.22 6.60
C CYS A 590 -0.80 -28.24 5.60
N GLY A 591 -0.88 -27.40 4.58
CA GLY A 591 0.09 -27.37 3.49
C GLY A 591 -0.40 -26.58 2.28
N PRO A 592 0.16 -26.82 1.08
CA PRO A 592 -0.33 -26.24 -0.16
C PRO A 592 -1.80 -26.61 -0.43
N GLU A 593 -2.57 -25.67 -0.98
CA GLU A 593 -4.02 -25.83 -1.23
C GLU A 593 -4.35 -27.09 -2.04
N ALA A 594 -3.61 -27.35 -3.12
CA ALA A 594 -3.80 -28.55 -3.95
C ALA A 594 -3.67 -29.88 -3.17
N LEU A 595 -2.77 -29.95 -2.18
CA LEU A 595 -2.64 -31.14 -1.34
C LEU A 595 -3.84 -31.27 -0.39
N MET A 596 -4.26 -30.18 0.23
CA MET A 596 -5.38 -30.18 1.16
C MET A 596 -6.71 -30.50 0.46
N ASP A 597 -6.90 -30.05 -0.78
CA ASP A 597 -8.08 -30.37 -1.58
C ASP A 597 -8.08 -31.84 -2.01
N THR A 598 -6.92 -32.35 -2.44
CA THR A 598 -6.74 -33.78 -2.73
C THR A 598 -7.05 -34.64 -1.50
N ALA A 599 -6.55 -34.24 -0.34
CA ALA A 599 -6.81 -34.94 0.92
C ALA A 599 -8.29 -34.96 1.29
N ARG A 600 -8.99 -33.83 1.16
CA ARG A 600 -10.43 -33.75 1.41
C ARG A 600 -11.19 -34.70 0.50
N GLU A 601 -10.88 -34.72 -0.79
CA GLU A 601 -11.58 -35.56 -1.75
C GLU A 601 -11.37 -37.05 -1.48
N VAL A 602 -10.13 -37.47 -1.18
CA VAL A 602 -9.83 -38.86 -0.83
C VAL A 602 -10.54 -39.27 0.47
N LEU A 603 -10.53 -38.43 1.51
CA LEU A 603 -11.22 -38.72 2.77
C LEU A 603 -12.74 -38.81 2.59
N ARG A 604 -13.30 -37.96 1.73
CA ARG A 604 -14.73 -38.01 1.35
C ARG A 604 -15.07 -39.32 0.64
N GLN A 605 -14.23 -39.79 -0.28
CA GLN A 605 -14.40 -41.08 -0.97
C GLN A 605 -14.31 -42.28 -0.01
N LEU A 606 -13.50 -42.16 1.05
CA LEU A 606 -13.39 -43.14 2.13
C LEU A 606 -14.55 -43.05 3.15
N GLY A 607 -15.50 -42.14 2.97
CA GLY A 607 -16.68 -41.99 3.83
C GLY A 607 -16.39 -41.33 5.18
N VAL A 608 -15.26 -40.60 5.32
CA VAL A 608 -14.94 -39.88 6.55
C VAL A 608 -15.89 -38.67 6.69
N PRO A 609 -16.62 -38.53 7.82
CA PRO A 609 -17.47 -37.37 8.07
C PRO A 609 -16.69 -36.04 8.07
N ASP A 610 -17.26 -34.99 7.47
CA ASP A 610 -16.58 -33.68 7.30
C ASP A 610 -16.18 -33.05 8.64
N GLU A 611 -16.94 -33.29 9.71
CA GLU A 611 -16.65 -32.86 11.09
C GLU A 611 -15.33 -33.42 11.66
N ARG A 612 -14.82 -34.51 11.07
CA ARG A 612 -13.57 -35.16 11.44
C ARG A 612 -12.40 -34.77 10.54
N VAL A 613 -12.63 -33.91 9.55
CA VAL A 613 -11.62 -33.43 8.61
C VAL A 613 -11.35 -31.95 8.88
N HIS A 614 -10.15 -31.66 9.36
CA HIS A 614 -9.72 -30.34 9.81
C HIS A 614 -8.67 -29.81 8.84
N ARG A 615 -8.76 -28.53 8.43
CA ARG A 615 -7.81 -27.93 7.48
C ARG A 615 -7.41 -26.53 7.92
N GLU A 616 -6.14 -26.17 7.72
CA GLU A 616 -5.62 -24.83 7.97
C GLU A 616 -4.83 -24.29 6.78
N ARG A 617 -5.15 -23.06 6.38
CA ARG A 617 -4.48 -22.32 5.30
C ARG A 617 -3.55 -21.25 5.89
N PHE A 618 -2.33 -21.17 5.38
CA PHE A 618 -1.34 -20.15 5.78
C PHE A 618 -1.31 -18.92 4.86
N SER A 619 -1.98 -19.00 3.71
CA SER A 619 -2.15 -17.91 2.76
C SER A 619 -3.62 -17.79 2.39
N GLY A 620 -4.17 -16.58 2.45
CA GLY A 620 -5.47 -16.30 1.84
C GLY A 620 -5.30 -16.29 0.33
N SER A 621 -5.93 -17.22 -0.39
CA SER A 621 -6.16 -17.05 -1.83
C SER A 621 -7.50 -16.33 -2.00
N VAL A 622 -7.48 -15.17 -2.68
CA VAL A 622 -8.70 -14.53 -3.16
C VAL A 622 -9.06 -15.27 -4.45
N THR A 623 -9.92 -16.29 -4.34
CA THR A 623 -10.29 -17.16 -5.47
C THR A 623 -11.76 -17.02 -5.82
N THR A 624 -12.26 -15.78 -5.89
CA THR A 624 -13.59 -15.50 -6.46
C THR A 624 -13.51 -14.31 -7.40
N ALA A 625 -14.25 -14.41 -8.51
CA ALA A 625 -14.10 -13.56 -9.69
C ALA A 625 -14.11 -12.06 -9.31
N PRO A 626 -13.03 -11.32 -9.60
CA PRO A 626 -13.00 -9.89 -9.32
C PRO A 626 -14.06 -9.20 -10.18
N THR A 627 -14.80 -8.25 -9.60
CA THR A 627 -15.53 -7.27 -10.40
C THR A 627 -14.52 -6.55 -11.30
N ALA A 628 -14.85 -6.38 -12.58
CA ALA A 628 -13.95 -5.66 -13.49
C ALA A 628 -13.82 -4.17 -13.14
N ALA A 629 -14.80 -3.63 -12.40
CA ALA A 629 -14.85 -2.24 -11.97
C ALA A 629 -14.59 -2.11 -10.45
N PRO A 630 -13.98 -0.99 -10.01
CA PRO A 630 -13.84 -0.64 -8.60
C PRO A 630 -15.20 -0.51 -7.91
N GLN A 631 -15.26 -0.87 -6.62
CA GLN A 631 -16.48 -0.81 -5.82
C GLN A 631 -16.35 0.21 -4.68
N GLU A 632 -17.44 0.89 -4.35
CA GLU A 632 -17.50 1.76 -3.17
C GLU A 632 -17.58 0.91 -1.89
N LEU A 633 -16.78 1.26 -0.88
CA LEU A 633 -16.87 0.74 0.47
C LEU A 633 -17.25 1.88 1.41
N ARG A 634 -18.38 1.74 2.10
CA ARG A 634 -18.83 2.64 3.16
C ARG A 634 -18.73 1.92 4.50
N VAL A 635 -18.16 2.57 5.51
CA VAL A 635 -18.04 2.02 6.87
C VAL A 635 -18.84 2.87 7.83
N GLU A 636 -19.71 2.22 8.59
CA GLU A 636 -20.59 2.84 9.57
C GLU A 636 -20.35 2.28 10.97
N ARG A 637 -20.66 3.09 11.98
CA ARG A 637 -20.72 2.70 13.38
C ARG A 637 -21.92 3.38 14.02
N ASP A 638 -22.82 2.59 14.58
CA ASP A 638 -24.05 3.04 15.22
C ASP A 638 -24.90 3.91 14.29
N GLY A 639 -24.95 3.52 13.01
CA GLY A 639 -25.68 4.23 11.95
C GLY A 639 -25.00 5.51 11.43
N ASN A 640 -23.84 5.89 11.95
CA ASN A 640 -23.07 7.04 11.50
C ASN A 640 -21.94 6.62 10.56
N VAL A 641 -21.75 7.35 9.46
CA VAL A 641 -20.65 7.10 8.52
C VAL A 641 -19.32 7.47 9.17
N VAL A 642 -18.46 6.47 9.35
CA VAL A 642 -17.08 6.62 9.85
C VAL A 642 -16.16 7.05 8.70
N GLY A 643 -16.39 6.50 7.50
CA GLY A 643 -15.66 6.90 6.31
C GLY A 643 -15.98 6.01 5.10
N THR A 644 -15.33 6.33 3.99
CA THR A 644 -15.48 5.64 2.71
C THR A 644 -14.12 5.29 2.11
N ALA A 645 -14.10 4.25 1.29
CA ALA A 645 -12.96 3.83 0.50
C ALA A 645 -13.43 3.34 -0.88
N VAL A 646 -12.48 3.16 -1.78
CA VAL A 646 -12.69 2.47 -3.05
C VAL A 646 -11.92 1.17 -2.99
N VAL A 647 -12.58 0.07 -3.30
CA VAL A 647 -11.99 -1.27 -3.38
C VAL A 647 -11.68 -1.56 -4.84
N GLU A 648 -10.40 -1.70 -5.17
CA GLU A 648 -9.97 -2.04 -6.52
C GLU A 648 -10.31 -3.50 -6.87
N PRO A 649 -10.46 -3.85 -8.16
CA PRO A 649 -10.58 -5.24 -8.60
C PRO A 649 -9.50 -6.15 -7.98
N GLY A 650 -9.94 -7.21 -7.29
CA GLY A 650 -9.05 -8.17 -6.62
C GLY A 650 -8.52 -7.73 -5.25
N GLN A 651 -8.89 -6.54 -4.76
CA GLN A 651 -8.54 -6.05 -3.43
C GLN A 651 -9.56 -6.50 -2.38
N THR A 652 -9.10 -6.83 -1.17
CA THR A 652 -9.99 -7.18 -0.06
C THR A 652 -10.58 -5.92 0.59
N LEU A 653 -11.73 -6.07 1.27
CA LEU A 653 -12.34 -4.98 2.04
C LEU A 653 -11.38 -4.41 3.09
N LEU A 654 -10.61 -5.28 3.76
CA LEU A 654 -9.62 -4.87 4.75
C LEU A 654 -8.51 -4.03 4.14
N ASP A 655 -7.93 -4.47 3.02
CA ASP A 655 -6.81 -3.75 2.40
C ASP A 655 -7.23 -2.36 1.92
N ALA A 656 -8.40 -2.27 1.28
CA ALA A 656 -8.97 -0.99 0.85
C ALA A 656 -9.28 -0.07 2.04
N GLY A 657 -9.93 -0.60 3.08
CA GLY A 657 -10.25 0.16 4.28
C GLY A 657 -9.00 0.67 5.00
N LEU A 658 -7.99 -0.18 5.22
CA LEU A 658 -6.74 0.22 5.87
C LEU A 658 -5.93 1.23 5.04
N ALA A 659 -5.95 1.11 3.70
CA ALA A 659 -5.32 2.08 2.81
C ALA A 659 -5.99 3.46 2.88
N ALA A 660 -7.31 3.48 3.07
CA ALA A 660 -8.09 4.69 3.29
C ALA A 660 -8.08 5.19 4.76
N GLY A 661 -7.45 4.45 5.68
CA GLY A 661 -7.41 4.79 7.11
C GLY A 661 -8.69 4.51 7.88
N LEU A 662 -9.55 3.60 7.39
CA LEU A 662 -10.75 3.16 8.09
C LEU A 662 -10.39 2.23 9.26
N PRO A 663 -11.09 2.32 10.41
CA PRO A 663 -10.77 1.56 11.61
C PRO A 663 -11.36 0.14 11.56
N LEU A 664 -11.00 -0.63 10.53
CA LEU A 664 -11.43 -2.03 10.40
C LEU A 664 -10.66 -2.93 11.38
N PRO A 665 -11.33 -3.87 12.07
CA PRO A 665 -10.65 -4.78 12.98
C PRO A 665 -9.87 -5.85 12.19
N TYR A 666 -8.70 -6.27 12.68
CA TYR A 666 -7.90 -7.32 12.03
C TYR A 666 -6.73 -7.87 12.89
N SER A 667 -6.34 -9.12 12.59
CA SER A 667 -5.16 -9.76 13.18
C SER A 667 -4.39 -10.62 12.16
N CYS A 668 -4.91 -11.79 11.78
CA CYS A 668 -4.14 -12.75 10.96
C CYS A 668 -4.02 -12.40 9.46
N THR A 669 -4.95 -11.62 8.91
CA THR A 669 -5.05 -11.24 7.48
C THR A 669 -5.21 -12.40 6.48
N VAL A 670 -5.53 -13.61 6.95
CA VAL A 670 -5.66 -14.82 6.11
C VAL A 670 -6.98 -15.57 6.29
N GLY A 671 -7.94 -14.97 7.01
CA GLY A 671 -9.27 -15.53 7.20
C GLY A 671 -9.38 -16.63 8.26
N SER A 672 -8.43 -16.70 9.21
CA SER A 672 -8.33 -17.81 10.19
C SER A 672 -8.60 -17.42 11.66
N CYS A 673 -8.55 -16.12 12.02
CA CYS A 673 -8.69 -15.67 13.41
C CYS A 673 -10.08 -15.16 13.81
N GLY A 674 -10.95 -14.79 12.86
CA GLY A 674 -12.23 -14.12 13.19
C GLY A 674 -12.12 -12.67 13.69
N GLU A 675 -10.92 -12.16 14.00
CA GLU A 675 -10.76 -10.74 14.43
C GLU A 675 -11.32 -9.73 13.43
N CYS A 676 -11.25 -10.00 12.12
CA CYS A 676 -11.71 -9.08 11.09
C CYS A 676 -13.20 -9.22 10.77
N VAL A 677 -13.99 -9.75 11.69
CA VAL A 677 -15.42 -9.93 11.49
C VAL A 677 -16.10 -8.57 11.48
N VAL A 678 -16.86 -8.34 10.42
CA VAL A 678 -17.66 -7.13 10.20
C VAL A 678 -19.01 -7.54 9.66
N ARG A 679 -20.05 -6.72 9.88
CA ARG A 679 -21.39 -6.99 9.32
C ARG A 679 -21.60 -6.23 8.03
N VAL A 680 -22.04 -6.91 6.98
CA VAL A 680 -22.54 -6.28 5.75
C VAL A 680 -23.98 -5.82 5.97
N ARG A 681 -24.23 -4.52 5.79
CA ARG A 681 -25.57 -3.90 5.85
C ARG A 681 -26.22 -3.73 4.49
N GLY A 682 -25.42 -3.57 3.45
CA GLY A 682 -25.88 -3.43 2.08
C GLY A 682 -24.79 -3.82 1.10
N GLY A 683 -25.20 -4.32 -0.05
CA GLY A 683 -24.30 -4.86 -1.07
C GLY A 683 -23.97 -6.33 -0.89
N GLU A 684 -23.22 -6.86 -1.86
CA GLU A 684 -22.82 -8.26 -1.90
C GLU A 684 -21.30 -8.39 -1.85
N VAL A 685 -20.82 -9.45 -1.19
CA VAL A 685 -19.39 -9.78 -1.10
C VAL A 685 -19.18 -11.24 -1.45
N ALA A 686 -18.06 -11.53 -2.09
CA ALA A 686 -17.54 -12.88 -2.21
C ALA A 686 -16.45 -13.10 -1.16
N GLN A 687 -16.46 -14.26 -0.52
CA GLN A 687 -15.42 -14.66 0.44
C GLN A 687 -15.13 -16.15 0.29
N PRO A 688 -13.89 -16.59 0.49
CA PRO A 688 -13.54 -18.00 0.41
C PRO A 688 -14.14 -18.79 1.58
N ASP A 689 -14.20 -20.12 1.43
CA ASP A 689 -14.57 -21.01 2.53
C ASP A 689 -13.68 -20.79 3.75
N HIS A 690 -14.30 -20.65 4.91
CA HIS A 690 -13.64 -20.47 6.21
C HIS A 690 -14.41 -21.22 7.29
N THR A 691 -13.78 -21.43 8.45
CA THR A 691 -14.42 -22.08 9.62
C THR A 691 -14.64 -21.10 10.78
N CYS A 692 -14.23 -19.84 10.63
CA CYS A 692 -14.24 -18.85 11.72
C CYS A 692 -15.62 -18.30 12.11
N LEU A 693 -16.63 -18.44 11.25
CA LEU A 693 -17.99 -17.96 11.56
C LEU A 693 -18.94 -19.12 11.67
N THR A 694 -19.78 -19.09 12.70
CA THR A 694 -20.90 -20.02 12.85
C THR A 694 -21.96 -19.80 11.76
N PRO A 695 -22.82 -20.78 11.49
CA PRO A 695 -23.95 -20.61 10.57
C PRO A 695 -24.84 -19.40 10.92
N GLU A 696 -25.06 -19.14 12.20
CA GLU A 696 -25.88 -18.02 12.69
C GLU A 696 -25.20 -16.67 12.40
N GLN A 697 -23.89 -16.57 12.60
CA GLN A 697 -23.11 -15.38 12.28
C GLN A 697 -23.16 -15.04 10.78
N ARG A 698 -23.05 -16.06 9.92
CA ARG A 698 -23.20 -15.88 8.47
C ARG A 698 -24.62 -15.44 8.11
N ALA A 699 -25.63 -16.06 8.71
CA ALA A 699 -27.03 -15.68 8.50
C ALA A 699 -27.32 -14.24 8.95
N ALA A 700 -26.59 -13.73 9.94
CA ALA A 700 -26.64 -12.34 10.39
C ALA A 700 -25.85 -11.35 9.50
N GLY A 701 -25.31 -11.80 8.36
CA GLY A 701 -24.55 -10.98 7.42
C GLY A 701 -23.12 -10.68 7.87
N GLN A 702 -22.55 -11.45 8.79
CA GLN A 702 -21.16 -11.29 9.20
C GLN A 702 -20.21 -11.92 8.17
N VAL A 703 -19.10 -11.23 7.89
CA VAL A 703 -18.09 -11.63 6.90
C VAL A 703 -16.68 -11.34 7.42
N LEU A 704 -15.67 -11.98 6.83
CA LEU A 704 -14.27 -11.75 7.17
C LEU A 704 -13.67 -10.68 6.25
N ALA A 705 -13.51 -9.43 6.72
CA ALA A 705 -13.02 -8.31 5.89
C ALA A 705 -11.67 -8.60 5.21
N CYS A 706 -10.79 -9.39 5.85
CA CYS A 706 -9.45 -9.68 5.34
C CYS A 706 -9.38 -10.64 4.15
N VAL A 707 -10.48 -11.31 3.81
CA VAL A 707 -10.55 -12.24 2.68
C VAL A 707 -11.80 -12.03 1.82
N SER A 708 -12.64 -11.05 2.17
CA SER A 708 -13.84 -10.70 1.42
C SER A 708 -13.53 -9.65 0.36
N CYS A 709 -14.06 -9.85 -0.84
CA CYS A 709 -14.04 -8.89 -1.94
C CYS A 709 -15.48 -8.47 -2.30
N PRO A 710 -15.74 -7.19 -2.58
CA PRO A 710 -17.07 -6.73 -2.95
C PRO A 710 -17.47 -7.18 -4.36
N LEU A 711 -18.73 -7.57 -4.53
CA LEU A 711 -19.38 -7.82 -5.82
C LEU A 711 -20.20 -6.61 -6.30
N SER A 712 -20.53 -5.70 -5.39
CA SER A 712 -21.22 -4.43 -5.62
C SER A 712 -20.67 -3.35 -4.68
N GLY A 713 -21.20 -2.12 -4.68
CA GLY A 713 -20.97 -1.19 -3.58
C GLY A 713 -21.43 -1.78 -2.25
N VAL A 714 -20.59 -1.72 -1.20
CA VAL A 714 -20.81 -2.39 0.09
C VAL A 714 -20.84 -1.37 1.23
N THR A 715 -21.80 -1.55 2.15
CA THR A 715 -21.83 -0.85 3.44
C THR A 715 -21.54 -1.83 4.56
N LEU A 716 -20.48 -1.57 5.34
CA LEU A 716 -20.10 -2.32 6.53
C LEU A 716 -20.55 -1.58 7.79
N ASP A 717 -20.93 -2.35 8.80
CA ASP A 717 -21.29 -1.85 10.13
C ASP A 717 -20.38 -2.47 11.19
N LEU A 718 -19.73 -1.60 11.96
CA LEU A 718 -18.81 -1.92 13.05
C LEU A 718 -19.49 -1.91 14.43
N THR A 719 -20.82 -1.77 14.53
CA THR A 719 -21.52 -1.86 15.82
C THR A 719 -21.38 -3.26 16.40
N GLY A 720 -20.80 -3.35 17.61
CA GLY A 720 -20.62 -4.60 18.34
C GLY A 720 -19.35 -5.37 18.00
N THR A 721 -18.41 -4.78 17.24
CA THR A 721 -17.06 -5.31 17.00
C THR A 721 -16.03 -4.69 17.92
#